data_AF-A0A0J1HG21-F1
#
_entry.id   AF-A0A0J1HG21-F1
#
_cell.length_a   1.000
_cell.length_b   1.000
_cell.length_c   1.000
_cell.angle_alpha   90.00
_cell.angle_beta   90.00
_cell.angle_gamma   90.00
#
_symmetry.space_group_name_H-M   'P 1'
#
loop_
_entity.id
_entity.type
_entity.pdbx_description
1 polymer ?
#
loop_
_entity_poly.entity_id
_entity_poly.type
_entity_poly.pdbx_seq_one_letter_code
_entity_poly.pdbx_strand_id
1 'polypeptide(L)'
;MLQLSEAEVLDRIQQQIPFEAQLPDGSLTIRISEYQPYIATAIHHGHRLRGDLIPKCLLNEDERYYEEDPFTGDFISSLPIVLQGEDSRYEYDLNRAPDNCIYEEAWGKPVWAEPLTDSERSTSLAKHNCYYRILACLVDTLETRFGLCLLYDVHSYNYQRIERDTPVFNLGTKQVNTRRWRKEIDSFLKGLDAIELPNINVTAKNNDVFMGMGYQASFIKANFRNTLILPLEIKKVYMDESRGESYPLVIETLKAAMKTALSEHAAETILRRTKVKKLTSSHVLASRLPREVLKLDRQLYTIARGVNTLSYINPLNLKQEKRRFLHRPHDYEPTFTYRQLDLDPYKFREQLYRLPVEDIRDADIQQMYRKVIDQLAVRIDLLTSIGRDEFLYNSLRYYGQPDAQDIANANFILHASEYNTPEAETISAEEAIQAFKVAADEYGMKCKVTGSKQLIARAMVSGRVIKVNLASKFNQKDLNALIHHELGVHLVTSANADLQPLKVLKLGLPGNTHTQEGLAILCEHLSGSFPLHRLKTLALRVIAVDMMVRGESFSETFHLLKHNYNLSDNLAFTITARAYRGGGFTKDYLYLKGLKDALQSYAEEDLTSLFVGKTGFEFKPLLDELITREILNKPTHLPKALAMKANDDPIIDYMLHSIK
;
A
#
# COMPACT_ATOMS: atom_id res chain seq x y z
N MET A 1 21.55 -8.96 12.07
CA MET A 1 21.83 -7.73 12.83
C MET A 1 23.30 -7.76 13.25
N LEU A 2 23.98 -6.61 13.39
CA LEU A 2 25.34 -6.57 13.92
C LEU A 2 25.31 -6.84 15.44
N GLN A 3 26.43 -7.29 16.00
CA GLN A 3 26.66 -7.33 17.45
C GLN A 3 27.72 -6.28 17.78
N LEU A 4 27.36 -5.25 18.55
CA LEU A 4 28.23 -4.10 18.82
C LEU A 4 28.33 -3.86 20.33
N SER A 5 29.55 -3.73 20.84
CA SER A 5 29.78 -3.30 22.22
C SER A 5 29.24 -1.88 22.47
N GLU A 6 29.03 -1.54 23.75
CA GLU A 6 28.61 -0.19 24.14
C GLU A 6 29.50 0.90 23.53
N ALA A 7 30.83 0.73 23.59
CA ALA A 7 31.77 1.70 23.03
C ALA A 7 31.61 1.89 21.52
N GLU A 8 31.41 0.81 20.76
CA GLU A 8 31.19 0.87 19.31
C GLU A 8 29.83 1.49 18.94
N VAL A 9 28.82 1.30 19.78
CA VAL A 9 27.51 1.95 19.64
C VAL A 9 27.66 3.46 19.86
N LEU A 10 28.27 3.87 20.97
CA LEU A 10 28.47 5.28 21.30
C LEU A 10 29.30 5.98 20.24
N ASP A 11 30.39 5.35 19.75
CA ASP A 11 31.23 5.88 18.69
C ASP A 11 30.44 6.11 17.39
N ARG A 12 29.65 5.12 16.95
CA ARG A 12 28.81 5.29 15.75
C ARG A 12 27.74 6.36 15.90
N ILE A 13 27.15 6.51 17.09
CA ILE A 13 26.18 7.58 17.39
C ILE A 13 26.86 8.95 17.25
N GLN A 14 28.02 9.13 17.89
CA GLN A 14 28.78 10.38 17.84
C GLN A 14 29.24 10.73 16.42
N GLN A 15 29.65 9.73 15.64
CA GLN A 15 30.01 9.88 14.23
C GLN A 15 28.79 9.98 13.30
N GLN A 16 27.57 9.82 13.84
CA GLN A 16 26.31 9.86 13.11
C GLN A 16 26.26 8.86 11.93
N ILE A 17 26.87 7.69 12.12
CA ILE A 17 26.84 6.60 11.15
C ILE A 17 25.56 5.78 11.42
N PRO A 18 24.68 5.58 10.42
CA PRO A 18 23.53 4.68 10.57
C PRO A 18 23.96 3.22 10.78
N PHE A 19 23.31 2.51 11.70
CA PHE A 19 23.55 1.09 11.97
C PHE A 19 22.32 0.38 12.54
N GLU A 20 22.32 -0.94 12.44
CA GLU A 20 21.40 -1.81 13.18
C GLU A 20 22.19 -2.87 13.92
N ALA A 21 22.07 -2.87 15.25
CA ALA A 21 22.83 -3.73 16.11
C ALA A 21 22.04 -4.19 17.34
N GLN A 22 22.50 -5.28 17.91
CA GLN A 22 22.13 -5.71 19.25
C GLN A 22 23.39 -5.63 20.13
N LEU A 23 23.23 -5.35 21.42
CA LEU A 23 24.32 -5.51 22.38
C LEU A 23 24.70 -7.00 22.49
N PRO A 24 25.98 -7.37 22.74
CA PRO A 24 26.43 -8.76 22.78
C PRO A 24 25.73 -9.64 23.81
N ASP A 25 25.22 -9.05 24.88
CA ASP A 25 24.43 -9.72 25.92
C ASP A 25 22.94 -9.87 25.55
N GLY A 26 22.56 -9.38 24.37
CA GLY A 26 21.21 -9.36 23.83
C GLY A 26 20.31 -8.26 24.40
N SER A 27 20.72 -7.49 25.42
CA SER A 27 19.85 -6.66 26.28
C SER A 27 19.05 -5.58 25.55
N LEU A 28 19.63 -5.02 24.49
CA LEU A 28 19.09 -3.88 23.77
C LEU A 28 19.29 -4.06 22.26
N THR A 29 18.22 -3.87 21.51
CA THR A 29 18.25 -3.71 20.06
C THR A 29 18.23 -2.22 19.72
N ILE A 30 19.16 -1.79 18.86
CA ILE A 30 19.37 -0.40 18.45
C ILE A 30 19.29 -0.34 16.94
N ARG A 31 18.33 0.44 16.42
CA ARG A 31 18.16 0.66 14.99
C ARG A 31 18.23 2.15 14.70
N ILE A 32 19.21 2.55 13.90
CA ILE A 32 19.36 3.91 13.37
C ILE A 32 19.55 3.77 11.87
N SER A 33 18.46 3.82 11.11
CA SER A 33 18.51 3.77 9.64
C SER A 33 18.77 5.14 9.02
N GLU A 34 18.34 6.20 9.72
CA GLU A 34 18.59 7.59 9.36
C GLU A 34 18.51 8.48 10.61
N TYR A 35 19.40 9.48 10.74
CA TYR A 35 19.33 10.42 11.85
C TYR A 35 18.23 11.44 11.58
N GLN A 36 17.21 11.41 12.41
CA GLN A 36 16.05 12.31 12.41
C GLN A 36 15.88 12.87 13.84
N PRO A 37 15.22 14.03 14.04
CA PRO A 37 15.14 14.70 15.34
C PRO A 37 14.11 14.04 16.28
N TYR A 38 13.96 12.72 16.21
CA TYR A 38 13.10 11.95 17.09
C TYR A 38 13.59 10.51 17.29
N ILE A 39 13.25 9.95 18.44
CA ILE A 39 13.55 8.59 18.88
C ILE A 39 12.23 7.94 19.29
N ALA A 40 12.08 6.64 19.00
CA ALA A 40 11.03 5.84 19.62
C ALA A 40 11.64 4.73 20.49
N THR A 41 11.07 4.51 21.67
CA THR A 41 11.53 3.50 22.61
C THR A 41 10.41 2.53 22.96
N ALA A 42 10.75 1.25 23.07
CA ALA A 42 9.87 0.18 23.56
C ALA A 42 10.63 -0.59 24.65
N ILE A 43 10.70 0.01 25.84
CA ILE A 43 11.66 -0.41 26.89
C ILE A 43 11.20 -1.64 27.68
N HIS A 44 9.91 -1.99 27.60
CA HIS A 44 9.30 -3.16 28.25
C HIS A 44 8.84 -4.22 27.23
N HIS A 45 9.31 -4.15 25.98
CA HIS A 45 8.97 -5.10 24.92
C HIS A 45 9.44 -6.53 25.20
N GLY A 46 10.63 -6.66 25.78
CA GLY A 46 11.34 -7.91 25.93
C GLY A 46 10.84 -8.81 27.05
N HIS A 47 10.96 -10.12 26.83
CA HIS A 47 10.61 -11.17 27.79
C HIS A 47 11.82 -11.95 28.33
N ARG A 48 13.03 -11.68 27.82
CA ARG A 48 14.19 -12.52 28.12
C ARG A 48 14.66 -12.31 29.57
N LEU A 49 14.92 -13.40 30.29
CA LEU A 49 15.53 -13.34 31.61
C LEU A 49 16.90 -14.05 31.57
N ARG A 50 17.93 -13.45 32.19
CA ARG A 50 19.26 -14.05 32.27
C ARG A 50 19.21 -15.45 32.92
N GLY A 51 19.91 -16.41 32.33
CA GLY A 51 19.76 -17.83 32.68
C GLY A 51 20.12 -18.19 34.13
N ASP A 52 21.03 -17.45 34.77
CA ASP A 52 21.37 -17.56 36.19
C ASP A 52 20.26 -17.05 37.14
N LEU A 53 19.39 -16.16 36.67
CA LEU A 53 18.27 -15.61 37.44
C LEU A 53 16.99 -16.44 37.31
N ILE A 54 16.82 -17.21 36.24
CA ILE A 54 15.63 -18.03 36.00
C ILE A 54 15.31 -18.96 37.19
N PRO A 55 16.26 -19.75 37.75
CA PRO A 55 15.97 -20.65 38.86
C PRO A 55 15.59 -19.95 40.16
N LYS A 56 15.90 -18.65 40.28
CA LYS A 56 15.61 -17.82 41.47
C LYS A 56 14.31 -17.04 41.34
N CYS A 57 13.79 -16.88 40.13
CA CYS A 57 12.57 -16.11 39.88
C CYS A 57 11.34 -16.90 40.32
N LEU A 58 10.54 -16.32 41.22
CA LEU A 58 9.28 -16.92 41.68
C LEU A 58 8.14 -16.72 40.70
N LEU A 59 8.26 -15.76 39.78
CA LEU A 59 7.29 -15.52 38.73
C LEU A 59 7.56 -16.45 37.54
N ASN A 60 6.53 -17.15 37.08
CA ASN A 60 6.64 -17.93 35.85
C ASN A 60 6.62 -17.04 34.58
N GLU A 61 6.83 -17.64 33.41
CA GLU A 61 6.83 -16.91 32.13
C GLU A 61 5.51 -16.17 31.89
N ASP A 62 4.37 -16.81 32.11
CA ASP A 62 3.05 -16.19 31.89
C ASP A 62 2.80 -15.00 32.82
N GLU A 63 3.19 -15.12 34.11
CA GLU A 63 3.07 -14.05 35.09
C GLU A 63 3.94 -12.84 34.74
N ARG A 64 5.14 -13.07 34.19
CA ARG A 64 5.99 -11.97 33.70
C ARG A 64 5.42 -11.35 32.42
N TYR A 65 5.06 -12.18 31.45
CA TYR A 65 4.53 -11.76 30.16
C TYR A 65 3.23 -10.94 30.31
N TYR A 66 2.42 -11.26 31.33
CA TYR A 66 1.22 -10.49 31.67
C TYR A 66 1.54 -9.01 31.94
N GLU A 67 2.58 -8.66 32.70
CA GLU A 67 2.92 -7.27 33.07
C GLU A 67 3.99 -6.61 32.17
N GLU A 68 4.48 -7.33 31.17
CA GLU A 68 5.35 -6.82 30.12
C GLU A 68 4.54 -6.25 28.95
N ASP A 69 5.24 -5.62 27.99
CA ASP A 69 4.63 -4.86 26.90
C ASP A 69 4.92 -5.49 25.53
N PRO A 70 4.46 -6.72 25.28
CA PRO A 70 4.72 -7.38 24.01
C PRO A 70 4.16 -6.55 22.84
N PHE A 71 4.81 -6.69 21.68
CA PHE A 71 4.49 -6.00 20.42
C PHE A 71 4.73 -4.48 20.38
N THR A 72 5.09 -3.82 21.49
CA THR A 72 5.40 -2.36 21.46
C THR A 72 6.53 -2.00 20.50
N GLY A 73 7.53 -2.87 20.35
CA GLY A 73 8.60 -2.76 19.36
C GLY A 73 8.12 -2.84 17.90
N ASP A 74 7.04 -3.57 17.63
CA ASP A 74 6.42 -3.65 16.30
C ASP A 74 5.75 -2.33 15.92
N PHE A 75 5.06 -1.68 16.87
CA PHE A 75 4.34 -0.42 16.65
C PHE A 75 5.26 0.75 16.26
N ILE A 76 6.54 0.65 16.57
CA ILE A 76 7.56 1.66 16.25
C ILE A 76 8.56 1.16 15.19
N SER A 77 8.35 -0.02 14.62
CA SER A 77 9.32 -0.70 13.74
C SER A 77 9.61 0.02 12.42
N SER A 78 8.66 0.83 11.94
CA SER A 78 8.81 1.65 10.72
C SER A 78 9.64 2.92 10.93
N LEU A 79 9.97 3.28 12.18
CA LEU A 79 10.63 4.53 12.50
C LEU A 79 12.16 4.44 12.33
N PRO A 80 12.83 5.55 11.98
CA PRO A 80 14.23 5.55 11.63
C PRO A 80 15.17 5.35 12.82
N ILE A 81 14.74 5.73 14.03
CA ILE A 81 15.52 5.58 15.27
C ILE A 81 14.68 4.86 16.31
N VAL A 82 15.08 3.63 16.67
CA VAL A 82 14.41 2.78 17.66
C VAL A 82 15.40 2.21 18.67
N LEU A 83 15.04 2.31 19.96
CA LEU A 83 15.64 1.54 21.05
C LEU A 83 14.62 0.56 21.63
N GLN A 84 14.90 -0.74 21.56
CA GLN A 84 13.98 -1.79 21.99
C GLN A 84 14.65 -2.65 23.07
N GLY A 85 14.06 -2.65 24.27
CA GLY A 85 14.50 -3.50 25.37
C GLY A 85 14.12 -4.95 25.10
N GLU A 86 15.08 -5.87 25.26
CA GLU A 86 14.87 -7.31 24.98
C GLU A 86 14.83 -8.15 26.27
N ASP A 87 15.41 -7.63 27.35
CA ASP A 87 15.30 -8.24 28.68
C ASP A 87 13.93 -7.91 29.32
N SER A 88 13.44 -8.86 30.10
CA SER A 88 12.28 -8.74 30.96
C SER A 88 12.48 -7.59 31.93
N ARG A 89 11.42 -6.78 32.12
CA ARG A 89 11.41 -5.70 33.13
C ARG A 89 11.70 -6.19 34.55
N TYR A 90 11.52 -7.49 34.80
CA TYR A 90 11.78 -8.10 36.11
C TYR A 90 13.28 -8.31 36.39
N GLU A 91 14.13 -8.37 35.37
CA GLU A 91 15.59 -8.40 35.57
C GLU A 91 16.10 -7.04 36.07
N TYR A 92 15.66 -5.98 35.39
CA TYR A 92 15.80 -4.58 35.76
C TYR A 92 14.78 -3.75 34.97
N ASP A 93 14.03 -2.90 35.66
CA ASP A 93 13.04 -2.04 35.03
C ASP A 93 13.73 -0.75 34.54
N LEU A 94 13.85 -0.60 33.22
CA LEU A 94 14.39 0.60 32.59
C LEU A 94 13.58 1.87 32.91
N ASN A 95 12.31 1.74 33.30
CA ASN A 95 11.44 2.85 33.70
C ASN A 95 11.49 3.15 35.20
N ARG A 96 12.42 2.56 35.94
CA ARG A 96 12.73 2.82 37.36
C ARG A 96 14.14 3.35 37.54
N ALA A 97 14.37 4.08 38.63
CA ALA A 97 15.66 4.69 38.92
C ALA A 97 16.70 3.63 39.35
N PRO A 98 18.02 3.90 39.22
CA PRO A 98 19.06 2.91 39.46
C PRO A 98 19.02 2.25 40.86
N ASP A 99 18.57 3.00 41.86
CA ASP A 99 18.40 2.57 43.24
C ASP A 99 17.20 1.64 43.47
N ASN A 100 16.23 1.60 42.54
CA ASN A 100 15.02 0.79 42.65
C ASN A 100 14.62 0.05 41.36
N CYS A 101 15.54 -0.11 40.40
CA CYS A 101 15.25 -0.77 39.14
C CYS A 101 15.14 -2.29 39.24
N ILE A 102 15.67 -2.90 40.30
CA ILE A 102 15.55 -4.34 40.56
C ILE A 102 14.41 -4.53 41.57
N TYR A 103 13.37 -5.25 41.16
CA TYR A 103 12.24 -5.56 42.02
C TYR A 103 12.67 -6.52 43.15
N GLU A 104 12.20 -6.24 44.37
CA GLU A 104 12.16 -7.24 45.45
C GLU A 104 10.76 -7.87 45.52
N GLU A 105 9.75 -7.01 45.44
CA GLU A 105 8.34 -7.37 45.39
C GLU A 105 7.67 -6.67 44.22
N ALA A 106 6.75 -7.36 43.56
CA ALA A 106 6.00 -6.85 42.44
C ALA A 106 4.54 -7.35 42.55
N TRP A 107 3.58 -6.42 42.52
CA TRP A 107 2.14 -6.70 42.65
C TRP A 107 1.78 -7.57 43.88
N GLY A 108 2.41 -7.33 45.03
CA GLY A 108 2.12 -8.06 46.27
C GLY A 108 2.84 -9.41 46.39
N LYS A 109 3.70 -9.76 45.43
CA LYS A 109 4.43 -11.03 45.41
C LYS A 109 5.94 -10.81 45.39
N PRO A 110 6.73 -11.57 46.18
CA PRO A 110 8.18 -11.56 46.04
C PRO A 110 8.57 -12.04 44.63
N VAL A 111 9.54 -11.35 44.01
CA VAL A 111 10.04 -11.72 42.68
C VAL A 111 11.09 -12.82 42.76
N TRP A 112 11.86 -12.85 43.85
CA TRP A 112 12.99 -13.76 44.03
C TRP A 112 12.78 -14.69 45.22
N ALA A 113 13.13 -15.96 45.07
CA ALA A 113 13.08 -16.97 46.13
C ALA A 113 14.08 -16.67 47.27
N GLU A 114 15.20 -16.06 46.91
CA GLU A 114 16.24 -15.57 47.80
C GLU A 114 16.73 -14.19 47.31
N PRO A 115 17.25 -13.33 48.20
CA PRO A 115 17.84 -12.07 47.77
C PRO A 115 18.94 -12.28 46.74
N LEU A 116 18.92 -11.49 45.66
CA LEU A 116 19.99 -11.49 44.66
C LEU A 116 21.32 -11.07 45.31
N THR A 117 22.39 -11.75 44.93
CA THR A 117 23.76 -11.43 45.37
C THR A 117 24.21 -10.08 44.80
N ASP A 118 25.20 -9.45 45.43
CA ASP A 118 25.76 -8.17 44.97
C ASP A 118 26.26 -8.24 43.52
N SER A 119 26.83 -9.38 43.11
CA SER A 119 27.31 -9.60 41.73
C SER A 119 26.15 -9.67 40.72
N GLU A 120 25.06 -10.36 41.06
CA GLU A 120 23.88 -10.45 40.21
C GLU A 120 23.21 -9.08 40.05
N ARG A 121 23.05 -8.34 41.16
CA ARG A 121 22.52 -6.97 41.16
C ARG A 121 23.40 -6.03 40.35
N SER A 122 24.73 -6.11 40.53
CA SER A 122 25.69 -5.28 39.80
C SER A 122 25.60 -5.51 38.29
N THR A 123 25.37 -6.76 37.86
CA THR A 123 25.21 -7.09 36.43
C THR A 123 23.94 -6.48 35.84
N SER A 124 22.79 -6.62 36.52
CA SER A 124 21.53 -6.00 36.08
C SER A 124 21.60 -4.47 36.09
N LEU A 125 22.25 -3.89 37.11
CA LEU A 125 22.48 -2.45 37.20
C LEU A 125 23.43 -1.93 36.10
N ALA A 126 24.44 -2.72 35.70
CA ALA A 126 25.34 -2.35 34.61
C ALA A 126 24.59 -2.27 33.27
N LYS A 127 23.68 -3.21 32.99
CA LYS A 127 22.81 -3.18 31.81
C LYS A 127 21.87 -1.98 31.81
N HIS A 128 21.21 -1.70 32.94
CA HIS A 128 20.36 -0.51 33.11
C HIS A 128 21.15 0.78 32.82
N ASN A 129 22.33 0.93 33.42
CA ASN A 129 23.17 2.10 33.19
C ASN A 129 23.69 2.20 31.75
N CYS A 130 23.97 1.07 31.10
CA CYS A 130 24.37 1.02 29.68
C CYS A 130 23.29 1.64 28.78
N TYR A 131 22.02 1.24 28.97
CA TYR A 131 20.88 1.83 28.25
C TYR A 131 20.87 3.36 28.38
N TYR A 132 20.97 3.88 29.60
CA TYR A 132 20.91 5.32 29.84
C TYR A 132 22.11 6.09 29.29
N ARG A 133 23.30 5.49 29.21
CA ARG A 133 24.47 6.10 28.54
C ARG A 133 24.27 6.17 27.03
N ILE A 134 23.73 5.11 26.41
CA ILE A 134 23.39 5.08 24.99
C ILE A 134 22.30 6.10 24.68
N LEU A 135 21.20 6.11 25.45
CA LEU A 135 20.11 7.07 25.29
C LEU A 135 20.62 8.51 25.43
N ALA A 136 21.46 8.79 26.43
CA ALA A 136 22.01 10.13 26.63
C ALA A 136 22.86 10.59 25.44
N CYS A 137 23.76 9.73 24.96
CA CYS A 137 24.60 10.02 23.80
C CYS A 137 23.74 10.31 22.55
N LEU A 138 22.68 9.53 22.34
CA LEU A 138 21.77 9.70 21.21
C LEU A 138 20.98 11.01 21.30
N VAL A 139 20.35 11.30 22.44
CA VAL A 139 19.58 12.54 22.62
C VAL A 139 20.48 13.77 22.52
N ASP A 140 21.68 13.74 23.10
CA ASP A 140 22.66 14.82 22.99
C ASP A 140 23.10 15.07 21.54
N THR A 141 23.36 13.99 20.80
CA THR A 141 23.70 14.05 19.36
C THR A 141 22.57 14.68 18.55
N LEU A 142 21.32 14.31 18.82
CA LEU A 142 20.15 14.85 18.11
C LEU A 142 19.85 16.30 18.48
N GLU A 143 19.90 16.67 19.76
CA GLU A 143 19.75 18.08 20.18
C GLU A 143 20.85 18.96 19.58
N THR A 144 22.09 18.48 19.57
CA THR A 144 23.24 19.21 18.99
C THR A 144 23.06 19.40 17.48
N ARG A 145 22.63 18.36 16.77
CA ARG A 145 22.48 18.40 15.31
C ARG A 145 21.26 19.20 14.85
N PHE A 146 20.11 19.01 15.49
CA PHE A 146 18.82 19.51 15.00
C PHE A 146 18.23 20.65 15.85
N GLY A 147 18.80 20.92 17.03
CA GLY A 147 18.29 21.90 17.98
C GLY A 147 17.06 21.45 18.77
N LEU A 148 16.57 20.23 18.54
CA LEU A 148 15.51 19.58 19.31
C LEU A 148 15.63 18.06 19.23
N CYS A 149 14.94 17.37 20.14
CA CYS A 149 14.67 15.94 20.03
C CYS A 149 13.23 15.65 20.49
N LEU A 150 12.52 14.78 19.79
CA LEU A 150 11.30 14.16 20.30
C LEU A 150 11.64 12.75 20.79
N LEU A 151 11.04 12.30 21.88
CA LEU A 151 11.19 10.94 22.36
C LEU A 151 9.81 10.36 22.64
N TYR A 152 9.40 9.42 21.79
CA TYR A 152 8.17 8.67 21.98
C TYR A 152 8.48 7.42 22.79
N ASP A 153 8.01 7.39 24.02
CA ASP A 153 8.25 6.27 24.93
C ASP A 153 7.01 5.39 24.98
N VAL A 154 7.01 4.31 24.19
CA VAL A 154 5.83 3.47 23.93
C VAL A 154 5.81 2.28 24.88
N HIS A 155 4.69 2.17 25.58
CA HIS A 155 4.37 1.16 26.58
C HIS A 155 2.98 0.57 26.29
N SER A 156 2.59 -0.43 27.06
CA SER A 156 1.25 -0.98 27.04
C SER A 156 0.71 -1.24 28.44
N TYR A 157 -0.59 -1.47 28.55
CA TYR A 157 -1.16 -1.78 29.86
C TYR A 157 -2.33 -2.76 29.83
N ASN A 158 -2.38 -3.55 30.91
CA ASN A 158 -3.47 -4.46 31.21
C ASN A 158 -4.71 -3.68 31.66
N TYR A 159 -5.80 -3.81 30.93
CA TYR A 159 -7.03 -3.06 31.16
C TYR A 159 -8.18 -3.92 31.67
N GLN A 160 -8.15 -5.25 31.49
CA GLN A 160 -9.26 -6.11 31.89
C GLN A 160 -9.46 -6.13 33.42
N ARG A 161 -8.40 -5.84 34.17
CA ARG A 161 -8.45 -5.66 35.63
C ARG A 161 -9.03 -4.31 36.10
N ILE A 162 -9.26 -3.37 35.18
CA ILE A 162 -9.75 -2.02 35.51
C ILE A 162 -11.27 -2.00 35.33
N GLU A 163 -12.02 -1.79 36.42
CA GLU A 163 -13.49 -1.86 36.41
C GLU A 163 -14.16 -0.77 35.55
N ARG A 164 -13.50 0.38 35.39
CA ARG A 164 -14.00 1.50 34.58
C ARG A 164 -13.47 1.41 33.15
N ASP A 165 -14.20 2.05 32.23
CA ASP A 165 -13.68 2.24 30.88
C ASP A 165 -12.42 3.15 30.89
N THR A 166 -11.49 2.81 30.02
CA THR A 166 -10.17 3.43 29.89
C THR A 166 -9.82 3.65 28.42
N PRO A 167 -9.07 4.72 28.10
CA PRO A 167 -8.78 5.10 26.72
C PRO A 167 -7.94 4.05 26.00
N VAL A 168 -8.02 3.95 24.68
CA VAL A 168 -7.09 3.09 23.92
C VAL A 168 -5.66 3.62 24.01
N PHE A 169 -5.51 4.95 23.96
CA PHE A 169 -4.23 5.62 24.11
C PHE A 169 -4.23 6.53 25.35
N ASN A 170 -3.28 6.32 26.25
CA ASN A 170 -3.06 7.23 27.37
C ASN A 170 -1.70 7.93 27.22
N LEU A 171 -1.71 9.24 27.09
CA LEU A 171 -0.50 10.06 27.05
C LEU A 171 -0.17 10.61 28.45
N GLY A 172 0.99 10.25 28.99
CA GLY A 172 1.48 10.75 30.28
C GLY A 172 2.26 12.06 30.12
N THR A 173 1.81 13.16 30.73
CA THR A 173 2.43 14.49 30.54
C THR A 173 2.82 15.19 31.84
N LYS A 174 2.71 14.52 33.00
CA LYS A 174 2.96 15.15 34.31
C LYS A 174 4.40 15.66 34.48
N GLN A 175 5.37 15.01 33.85
CA GLN A 175 6.77 15.42 33.87
C GLN A 175 7.15 16.39 32.74
N VAL A 176 6.24 16.66 31.79
CA VAL A 176 6.49 17.55 30.65
C VAL A 176 6.16 18.99 31.02
N ASN A 177 6.95 19.96 30.51
CA ASN A 177 6.59 21.36 30.61
C ASN A 177 5.40 21.67 29.68
N THR A 178 4.19 21.44 30.19
CA THR A 178 2.94 21.57 29.42
C THR A 178 2.66 23.00 28.96
N ARG A 179 3.22 24.03 29.61
CA ARG A 179 3.13 25.41 29.10
C ARG A 179 3.94 25.59 27.82
N ARG A 180 5.14 25.00 27.78
CA ARG A 180 6.01 25.03 26.59
C ARG A 180 5.45 24.18 25.46
N TRP A 181 4.96 22.97 25.76
CA TRP A 181 4.66 21.93 24.77
C TRP A 181 3.18 21.66 24.54
N ARG A 182 2.29 22.55 25.00
CA ARG A 182 0.83 22.36 24.90
C ARG A 182 0.38 21.99 23.49
N LYS A 183 0.82 22.75 22.48
CA LYS A 183 0.35 22.57 21.10
C LYS A 183 0.80 21.24 20.49
N GLU A 184 1.98 20.76 20.84
CA GLU A 184 2.50 19.45 20.41
C GLU A 184 1.70 18.33 21.07
N ILE A 185 1.51 18.41 22.39
CA ILE A 185 0.70 17.45 23.16
C ILE A 185 -0.72 17.35 22.61
N ASP A 186 -1.39 18.48 22.40
CA ASP A 186 -2.77 18.52 21.92
C ASP A 186 -2.88 17.98 20.48
N SER A 187 -1.91 18.29 19.61
CA SER A 187 -1.90 17.75 18.25
C SER A 187 -1.68 16.24 18.25
N PHE A 188 -0.76 15.74 19.08
CA PHE A 188 -0.51 14.30 19.17
C PHE A 188 -1.73 13.54 19.69
N LEU A 189 -2.38 14.04 20.74
CA LEU A 189 -3.62 13.45 21.25
C LEU A 189 -4.71 13.41 20.19
N LYS A 190 -4.88 14.49 19.42
CA LYS A 190 -5.84 14.52 18.32
C LYS A 190 -5.51 13.48 17.24
N GLY A 191 -4.24 13.33 16.89
CA GLY A 191 -3.79 12.31 15.93
C GLY A 191 -4.07 10.89 16.42
N LEU A 192 -3.81 10.61 17.71
CA LEU A 192 -4.11 9.31 18.33
C LEU A 192 -5.61 9.03 18.42
N ASP A 193 -6.43 10.04 18.72
CA ASP A 193 -7.89 9.92 18.82
C ASP A 193 -8.55 9.65 17.45
N ALA A 194 -7.89 10.04 16.36
CA ALA A 194 -8.35 9.80 14.99
C ALA A 194 -7.95 8.42 14.42
N ILE A 195 -7.21 7.61 15.18
CA ILE A 195 -6.83 6.27 14.73
C ILE A 195 -8.07 5.37 14.68
N GLU A 196 -8.24 4.65 13.58
CA GLU A 196 -9.28 3.63 13.43
C GLU A 196 -8.67 2.23 13.59
N LEU A 197 -9.30 1.41 14.44
CA LEU A 197 -8.90 0.02 14.67
C LEU A 197 -10.06 -0.94 14.39
N PRO A 198 -9.80 -2.18 13.92
CA PRO A 198 -10.87 -3.11 13.57
C PRO A 198 -11.76 -3.44 14.78
N ASN A 199 -13.04 -3.07 14.69
CA ASN A 199 -14.07 -3.34 15.69
C ASN A 199 -13.76 -2.77 17.09
N ILE A 200 -12.97 -1.69 17.19
CA ILE A 200 -12.58 -1.07 18.46
C ILE A 200 -12.91 0.42 18.40
N ASN A 201 -13.61 0.93 19.41
CA ASN A 201 -13.80 2.36 19.58
C ASN A 201 -12.54 2.97 20.19
N VAL A 202 -11.82 3.77 19.40
CA VAL A 202 -10.56 4.39 19.83
C VAL A 202 -10.84 5.68 20.56
N THR A 203 -10.12 5.89 21.67
CA THR A 203 -10.09 7.15 22.40
C THR A 203 -8.68 7.43 22.90
N ALA A 204 -8.26 8.68 22.87
CA ALA A 204 -6.99 9.13 23.41
C ALA A 204 -7.19 10.14 24.54
N LYS A 205 -6.56 9.91 25.70
CA LYS A 205 -6.65 10.83 26.85
C LYS A 205 -5.29 11.13 27.46
N ASN A 206 -5.23 12.27 28.14
CA ASN A 206 -4.03 12.74 28.83
C ASN A 206 -4.13 12.46 30.34
N ASN A 207 -3.15 11.76 30.91
CA ASN A 207 -3.06 11.47 32.34
C ASN A 207 -4.31 10.78 32.94
N ASP A 208 -4.99 9.90 32.20
CA ASP A 208 -6.23 9.24 32.65
C ASP A 208 -5.93 7.98 33.48
N VAL A 209 -5.10 7.08 32.95
CA VAL A 209 -4.66 5.85 33.64
C VAL A 209 -3.24 6.02 34.18
N PHE A 210 -2.33 6.52 33.34
CA PHE A 210 -0.93 6.75 33.71
C PHE A 210 -0.55 8.21 33.50
N MET A 211 0.25 8.75 34.41
CA MET A 211 0.61 10.17 34.41
C MET A 211 1.99 10.46 33.77
N GLY A 212 2.71 9.44 33.29
CA GLY A 212 4.06 9.60 32.73
C GLY A 212 5.12 9.87 33.81
N MET A 213 5.05 9.15 34.93
CA MET A 213 5.95 9.31 36.09
C MET A 213 7.18 8.38 36.07
N GLY A 214 7.41 7.69 34.95
CA GLY A 214 8.55 6.78 34.79
C GLY A 214 9.91 7.47 34.80
N TYR A 215 10.96 6.72 35.15
CA TYR A 215 12.32 7.21 35.29
C TYR A 215 12.90 7.74 33.98
N GLN A 216 12.56 7.17 32.83
CA GLN A 216 13.05 7.68 31.55
C GLN A 216 12.61 9.13 31.33
N ALA A 217 11.36 9.47 31.66
CA ALA A 217 10.87 10.84 31.63
C ALA A 217 11.58 11.76 32.65
N SER A 218 11.90 11.25 33.85
CA SER A 218 12.70 11.98 34.83
C SER A 218 14.13 12.25 34.34
N PHE A 219 14.77 11.24 33.74
CA PHE A 219 16.11 11.31 33.19
C PHE A 219 16.18 12.36 32.06
N ILE A 220 15.24 12.33 31.12
CA ILE A 220 15.20 13.31 30.03
C ILE A 220 15.02 14.72 30.57
N LYS A 221 14.06 14.93 31.48
CA LYS A 221 13.79 16.22 32.10
C LYS A 221 15.00 16.80 32.84
N ALA A 222 15.80 15.95 33.48
CA ALA A 222 16.96 16.36 34.27
C ALA A 222 18.17 16.71 33.39
N ASN A 223 18.36 16.00 32.26
CA ASN A 223 19.58 16.08 31.48
C ASN A 223 19.45 16.91 30.19
N PHE A 224 18.24 17.08 29.64
CA PHE A 224 18.03 17.67 28.32
C PHE A 224 17.03 18.81 28.33
N ARG A 225 17.37 19.92 27.65
CA ARG A 225 16.58 21.16 27.68
C ARG A 225 15.65 21.31 26.49
N ASN A 226 15.97 20.70 25.35
CA ASN A 226 15.24 20.83 24.09
C ASN A 226 14.63 19.51 23.62
N THR A 227 14.43 18.58 24.56
CA THR A 227 13.81 17.29 24.31
C THR A 227 12.37 17.27 24.82
N LEU A 228 11.44 16.87 23.96
CA LEU A 228 10.05 16.58 24.35
C LEU A 228 9.89 15.05 24.43
N ILE A 229 9.79 14.54 25.65
CA ILE A 229 9.44 13.14 25.93
C ILE A 229 7.93 12.98 26.04
N LEU A 230 7.38 11.95 25.38
CA LEU A 230 5.97 11.62 25.31
C LEU A 230 5.77 10.13 25.69
N PRO A 231 5.63 9.83 27.00
CA PRO A 231 5.20 8.51 27.47
C PRO A 231 3.78 8.20 26.97
N LEU A 232 3.67 7.16 26.13
CA LEU A 232 2.45 6.70 25.51
C LEU A 232 2.17 5.26 25.95
N GLU A 233 1.01 5.06 26.55
CA GLU A 233 0.52 3.77 27.02
C GLU A 233 -0.59 3.31 26.09
N ILE A 234 -0.41 2.14 25.47
CA ILE A 234 -1.39 1.52 24.56
C ILE A 234 -2.15 0.45 25.32
N LYS A 235 -3.48 0.59 25.40
CA LYS A 235 -4.37 -0.44 25.94
C LYS A 235 -4.15 -1.73 25.16
N LYS A 236 -4.00 -2.88 25.82
CA LYS A 236 -3.79 -4.20 25.19
C LYS A 236 -5.02 -4.74 24.43
N VAL A 237 -5.67 -3.91 23.61
CA VAL A 237 -6.77 -4.28 22.71
C VAL A 237 -6.30 -5.15 21.53
N TYR A 238 -4.99 -5.30 21.37
CA TYR A 238 -4.33 -6.07 20.33
C TYR A 238 -3.98 -7.50 20.75
N MET A 239 -4.38 -7.91 21.96
CA MET A 239 -4.20 -9.27 22.47
C MET A 239 -5.23 -9.61 23.55
N ASP A 240 -5.37 -10.89 23.86
CA ASP A 240 -5.93 -11.33 25.13
C ASP A 240 -4.82 -11.28 26.18
N GLU A 241 -4.84 -10.27 27.06
CA GLU A 241 -3.83 -10.12 28.10
C GLU A 241 -3.80 -11.31 29.07
N SER A 242 -4.93 -11.98 29.33
CA SER A 242 -4.99 -13.10 30.28
C SER A 242 -4.41 -14.40 29.72
N ARG A 243 -4.55 -14.62 28.40
CA ARG A 243 -4.06 -15.83 27.71
C ARG A 243 -2.75 -15.64 26.97
N GLY A 244 -2.31 -14.39 26.80
CA GLY A 244 -1.11 -14.04 26.03
C GLY A 244 -1.29 -14.14 24.51
N GLU A 245 -2.51 -14.37 24.00
CA GLU A 245 -2.80 -14.58 22.59
C GLU A 245 -2.94 -13.24 21.84
N SER A 246 -2.14 -13.01 20.79
CA SER A 246 -2.22 -11.79 19.97
C SER A 246 -3.40 -11.77 19.00
N TYR A 247 -3.85 -10.58 18.61
CA TYR A 247 -4.78 -10.33 17.50
C TYR A 247 -4.04 -9.67 16.32
N PRO A 248 -3.52 -10.47 15.35
CA PRO A 248 -2.62 -9.94 14.32
C PRO A 248 -3.22 -8.82 13.47
N LEU A 249 -4.51 -8.85 13.17
CA LEU A 249 -5.17 -7.78 12.38
C LEU A 249 -5.17 -6.43 13.11
N VAL A 250 -5.33 -6.44 14.43
CA VAL A 250 -5.26 -5.22 15.25
C VAL A 250 -3.82 -4.73 15.31
N ILE A 251 -2.85 -5.64 15.49
CA ILE A 251 -1.42 -5.32 15.49
C ILE A 251 -1.01 -4.67 14.16
N GLU A 252 -1.38 -5.25 13.03
CA GLU A 252 -1.00 -4.70 11.71
C GLU A 252 -1.63 -3.32 11.46
N THR A 253 -2.89 -3.11 11.89
CA THR A 253 -3.53 -1.80 11.79
C THR A 253 -2.86 -0.78 12.71
N LEU A 254 -2.52 -1.17 13.95
CA LEU A 254 -1.78 -0.34 14.91
C LEU A 254 -0.40 0.04 14.36
N LYS A 255 0.36 -0.89 13.76
CA LYS A 255 1.67 -0.58 13.18
C LYS A 255 1.60 0.52 12.12
N ALA A 256 0.65 0.42 11.19
CA ALA A 256 0.44 1.44 10.17
C ALA A 256 -0.03 2.76 10.77
N ALA A 257 -1.02 2.73 11.67
CA ALA A 257 -1.55 3.93 12.33
C ALA A 257 -0.49 4.64 13.18
N MET A 258 0.34 3.91 13.91
CA MET A 258 1.42 4.46 14.73
C MET A 258 2.54 5.05 13.88
N LYS A 259 2.91 4.43 12.75
CA LYS A 259 3.83 5.03 11.78
C LYS A 259 3.33 6.41 11.35
N THR A 260 2.07 6.51 10.93
CA THR A 260 1.45 7.78 10.50
C THR A 260 1.40 8.80 11.63
N ALA A 261 0.79 8.46 12.77
CA ALA A 261 0.60 9.38 13.89
C ALA A 261 1.94 9.94 14.42
N LEU A 262 2.97 9.10 14.57
CA LEU A 262 4.26 9.52 15.09
C LEU A 262 5.05 10.36 14.08
N SER A 263 5.02 10.00 12.78
CA SER A 263 5.75 10.74 11.74
C SER A 263 5.09 12.08 11.39
N GLU A 264 3.75 12.16 11.37
CA GLU A 264 3.02 13.41 11.19
C GLU A 264 3.26 14.36 12.37
N HIS A 265 3.12 13.86 13.60
CA HIS A 265 3.40 14.66 14.79
C HIS A 265 4.86 15.14 14.84
N ALA A 266 5.82 14.29 14.44
CA ALA A 266 7.22 14.68 14.36
C ALA A 266 7.42 15.79 13.32
N ALA A 267 6.90 15.62 12.10
CA ALA A 267 7.03 16.61 11.04
C ALA A 267 6.40 17.97 11.43
N GLU A 268 5.20 17.96 12.01
CA GLU A 268 4.52 19.17 12.49
C GLU A 268 5.34 19.88 13.58
N THR A 269 5.87 19.11 14.54
CA THR A 269 6.67 19.66 15.63
C THR A 269 7.97 20.27 15.12
N ILE A 270 8.66 19.62 14.18
CA ILE A 270 9.88 20.14 13.55
C ILE A 270 9.59 21.45 12.82
N LEU A 271 8.51 21.51 12.03
CA LEU A 271 8.09 22.74 11.34
C LEU A 271 7.82 23.88 12.31
N ARG A 272 7.19 23.59 13.45
CA ARG A 272 6.82 24.59 14.44
C ARG A 272 8.02 25.10 15.26
N ARG A 273 9.03 24.26 15.49
CA ARG A 273 10.11 24.51 16.46
C ARG A 273 11.46 24.82 15.82
N THR A 274 11.62 24.56 14.53
CA THR A 274 12.87 24.81 13.80
C THR A 274 12.70 25.88 12.73
N LYS A 275 13.78 26.14 11.98
CA LYS A 275 13.76 27.03 10.81
C LYS A 275 13.33 26.33 9.52
N VAL A 276 12.98 25.04 9.57
CA VAL A 276 12.52 24.27 8.41
C VAL A 276 11.18 24.83 7.92
N LYS A 277 11.09 25.15 6.62
CA LYS A 277 9.91 25.81 6.04
C LYS A 277 8.91 24.85 5.39
N LYS A 278 9.37 23.70 4.91
CA LYS A 278 8.56 22.69 4.22
C LYS A 278 9.07 21.31 4.62
N LEU A 279 8.16 20.50 5.15
CA LEU A 279 8.41 19.14 5.62
C LEU A 279 7.06 18.43 5.65
N THR A 280 7.07 17.13 5.39
CA THR A 280 5.91 16.25 5.53
C THR A 280 6.33 15.04 6.34
N SER A 281 5.39 14.21 6.80
CA SER A 281 5.67 12.94 7.47
C SER A 281 6.63 12.05 6.68
N SER A 282 6.50 12.02 5.34
CA SER A 282 7.39 11.25 4.45
C SER A 282 8.86 11.66 4.57
N HIS A 283 9.16 12.94 4.80
CA HIS A 283 10.53 13.45 4.89
C HIS A 283 11.24 13.06 6.20
N VAL A 284 10.48 12.63 7.21
CA VAL A 284 11.03 12.24 8.52
C VAL A 284 11.12 10.73 8.68
N LEU A 285 10.79 9.96 7.64
CA LEU A 285 10.98 8.51 7.56
C LEU A 285 12.30 8.17 6.88
N ALA A 286 12.75 6.93 7.01
CA ALA A 286 13.98 6.47 6.38
C ALA A 286 13.87 6.46 4.85
N SER A 287 14.86 7.05 4.19
CA SER A 287 14.97 7.14 2.71
C SER A 287 15.58 5.90 2.06
N ARG A 288 16.24 5.03 2.83
CA ARG A 288 16.96 3.87 2.30
C ARG A 288 16.06 2.65 2.16
N LEU A 289 16.05 2.06 0.96
CA LEU A 289 15.37 0.79 0.71
C LEU A 289 16.04 -0.39 1.45
N PRO A 290 15.33 -1.08 2.36
CA PRO A 290 15.90 -2.20 3.11
C PRO A 290 16.21 -3.43 2.23
N ARG A 291 17.15 -4.27 2.68
CA ARG A 291 17.63 -5.43 1.91
C ARG A 291 16.57 -6.53 1.82
N GLU A 292 15.81 -6.70 2.87
CA GLU A 292 14.68 -7.63 3.00
C GLU A 292 13.59 -7.32 1.97
N VAL A 293 13.26 -6.05 1.74
CA VAL A 293 12.31 -5.61 0.70
C VAL A 293 12.81 -6.00 -0.68
N LEU A 294 14.08 -5.73 -1.00
CA LEU A 294 14.69 -6.09 -2.28
C LEU A 294 14.74 -7.61 -2.52
N LYS A 295 14.96 -8.39 -1.46
CA LYS A 295 14.96 -9.86 -1.52
C LYS A 295 13.56 -10.39 -1.81
N LEU A 296 12.57 -9.94 -1.05
CA LEU A 296 11.15 -10.27 -1.22
C LEU A 296 10.66 -9.92 -2.64
N ASP A 297 10.94 -8.70 -3.09
CA ASP A 297 10.55 -8.19 -4.42
C ASP A 297 11.08 -9.06 -5.56
N ARG A 298 12.35 -9.46 -5.49
CA ARG A 298 12.96 -10.33 -6.52
C ARG A 298 12.35 -11.73 -6.52
N GLN A 299 12.04 -12.28 -5.35
CA GLN A 299 11.40 -13.59 -5.23
C GLN A 299 9.98 -13.55 -5.82
N LEU A 300 9.18 -12.56 -5.41
CA LEU A 300 7.83 -12.34 -5.93
C LEU A 300 7.83 -12.17 -7.45
N TYR A 301 8.72 -11.32 -7.99
CA TYR A 301 8.84 -11.13 -9.43
C TYR A 301 9.21 -12.41 -10.18
N THR A 302 10.08 -13.23 -9.62
CA THR A 302 10.48 -14.50 -10.24
C THR A 302 9.31 -15.47 -10.36
N ILE A 303 8.47 -15.53 -9.32
CA ILE A 303 7.26 -16.36 -9.30
C ILE A 303 6.24 -15.84 -10.32
N ALA A 304 5.96 -14.53 -10.32
CA ALA A 304 4.76 -14.00 -10.98
C ALA A 304 4.94 -13.50 -12.42
N ARG A 305 6.17 -13.22 -12.90
CA ARG A 305 6.43 -12.54 -14.19
C ARG A 305 5.86 -13.24 -15.45
N GLY A 306 5.54 -14.53 -15.37
CA GLY A 306 5.04 -15.32 -16.49
C GLY A 306 3.52 -15.37 -16.64
N VAL A 307 2.76 -14.89 -15.64
CA VAL A 307 1.30 -15.04 -15.64
C VAL A 307 0.67 -13.95 -16.51
N ASN A 308 0.13 -14.33 -17.67
CA ASN A 308 -0.59 -13.44 -18.58
C ASN A 308 -2.07 -13.82 -18.66
N THR A 309 -2.97 -12.96 -18.17
CA THR A 309 -4.40 -13.31 -18.06
C THR A 309 -5.07 -13.41 -19.43
N LEU A 310 -4.80 -12.43 -20.30
CA LEU A 310 -5.51 -12.29 -21.57
C LEU A 310 -5.21 -13.43 -22.54
N SER A 311 -4.05 -14.08 -22.42
CA SER A 311 -3.71 -15.23 -23.27
C SER A 311 -4.54 -16.49 -22.98
N TYR A 312 -5.13 -16.62 -21.79
CA TYR A 312 -6.00 -17.75 -21.46
C TYR A 312 -7.49 -17.41 -21.61
N ILE A 313 -7.89 -16.16 -21.35
CA ILE A 313 -9.30 -15.73 -21.42
C ILE A 313 -9.79 -15.46 -22.85
N ASN A 314 -8.90 -15.16 -23.80
CA ASN A 314 -9.32 -14.95 -25.19
C ASN A 314 -9.75 -16.27 -25.84
N PRO A 315 -11.00 -16.39 -26.36
CA PRO A 315 -11.46 -17.60 -27.01
C PRO A 315 -10.66 -17.94 -28.28
N LEU A 316 -10.29 -19.20 -28.45
CA LEU A 316 -9.56 -19.71 -29.62
C LEU A 316 -10.47 -19.78 -30.87
N ASN A 317 -11.76 -20.03 -30.67
CA ASN A 317 -12.76 -20.19 -31.73
C ASN A 317 -13.64 -18.94 -31.96
N LEU A 318 -13.27 -17.76 -31.45
CA LEU A 318 -14.10 -16.53 -31.51
C LEU A 318 -14.64 -16.22 -32.91
N LYS A 319 -13.80 -16.33 -33.95
CA LYS A 319 -14.22 -16.06 -35.35
C LYS A 319 -15.23 -17.07 -35.88
N GLN A 320 -15.15 -18.33 -35.45
CA GLN A 320 -16.08 -19.38 -35.85
C GLN A 320 -17.42 -19.20 -35.14
N GLU A 321 -17.38 -18.98 -33.82
CA GLU A 321 -18.57 -18.74 -33.00
C GLU A 321 -19.33 -17.49 -33.45
N LYS A 322 -18.62 -16.42 -33.81
CA LYS A 322 -19.24 -15.22 -34.40
C LYS A 322 -20.05 -15.53 -35.65
N ARG A 323 -19.50 -16.32 -36.58
CA ARG A 323 -20.22 -16.67 -37.83
C ARG A 323 -21.45 -17.54 -37.55
N ARG A 324 -21.34 -18.49 -36.62
CA ARG A 324 -22.45 -19.38 -36.22
C ARG A 324 -23.57 -18.60 -35.56
N PHE A 325 -23.22 -17.76 -34.59
CA PHE A 325 -24.17 -16.90 -33.89
C PHE A 325 -24.91 -15.95 -34.83
N LEU A 326 -24.18 -15.21 -35.68
CA LEU A 326 -24.82 -14.25 -36.60
C LEU A 326 -25.69 -14.92 -37.68
N HIS A 327 -25.53 -16.23 -37.91
CA HIS A 327 -26.43 -16.99 -38.79
C HIS A 327 -27.76 -17.35 -38.10
N ARG A 328 -27.77 -17.51 -36.77
CA ARG A 328 -28.95 -17.90 -35.96
C ARG A 328 -28.95 -17.19 -34.59
N PRO A 329 -29.11 -15.85 -34.56
CA PRO A 329 -28.89 -15.08 -33.33
C PRO A 329 -29.98 -15.27 -32.25
N HIS A 330 -31.08 -15.95 -32.56
CA HIS A 330 -32.15 -16.25 -31.60
C HIS A 330 -32.07 -17.67 -31.00
N ASP A 331 -31.39 -18.60 -31.70
CA ASP A 331 -31.45 -20.04 -31.39
C ASP A 331 -30.06 -20.65 -31.08
N TYR A 332 -29.00 -19.83 -31.07
CA TYR A 332 -27.63 -20.30 -30.90
C TYR A 332 -26.89 -19.50 -29.83
N GLU A 333 -26.41 -20.19 -28.81
CA GLU A 333 -25.52 -19.64 -27.79
C GLU A 333 -24.06 -19.98 -28.13
N PRO A 334 -23.14 -18.99 -28.18
CA PRO A 334 -21.73 -19.25 -28.47
C PRO A 334 -21.07 -20.17 -27.45
N THR A 335 -20.40 -21.23 -27.91
CA THR A 335 -19.58 -22.08 -27.04
C THR A 335 -18.10 -21.78 -27.27
N PHE A 336 -17.52 -20.97 -26.38
CA PHE A 336 -16.12 -20.57 -26.48
C PHE A 336 -15.15 -21.66 -25.98
N THR A 337 -14.03 -21.82 -26.66
CA THR A 337 -12.93 -22.70 -26.25
C THR A 337 -11.69 -21.90 -25.87
N TYR A 338 -10.95 -22.38 -24.87
CA TYR A 338 -9.85 -21.65 -24.24
C TYR A 338 -8.55 -22.43 -24.23
N ARG A 339 -7.43 -21.72 -24.07
CA ARG A 339 -6.11 -22.31 -23.92
C ARG A 339 -5.97 -22.97 -22.55
N GLN A 340 -5.34 -24.14 -22.51
CA GLN A 340 -4.99 -24.82 -21.26
C GLN A 340 -3.94 -24.04 -20.47
N LEU A 341 -4.10 -24.02 -19.15
CA LEU A 341 -3.16 -23.38 -18.23
C LEU A 341 -1.86 -24.19 -18.18
N ASP A 342 -0.73 -23.53 -18.36
CA ASP A 342 0.63 -24.11 -18.37
C ASP A 342 1.38 -23.85 -17.05
N LEU A 343 0.66 -23.85 -15.93
CA LEU A 343 1.22 -23.77 -14.58
C LEU A 343 0.40 -24.62 -13.60
N ASP A 344 1.04 -25.06 -12.52
CA ASP A 344 0.38 -25.71 -11.39
C ASP A 344 -0.18 -24.63 -10.43
N PRO A 345 -1.51 -24.50 -10.31
CA PRO A 345 -2.14 -23.46 -9.49
C PRO A 345 -1.87 -23.62 -7.99
N TYR A 346 -1.78 -24.86 -7.51
CA TYR A 346 -1.53 -25.14 -6.10
C TYR A 346 -0.11 -24.73 -5.74
N LYS A 347 0.88 -25.20 -6.51
CA LYS A 347 2.29 -24.87 -6.32
C LYS A 347 2.54 -23.36 -6.43
N PHE A 348 1.86 -22.68 -7.35
CA PHE A 348 2.00 -21.23 -7.50
C PHE A 348 1.53 -20.48 -6.24
N ARG A 349 0.35 -20.83 -5.69
CA ARG A 349 -0.16 -20.22 -4.45
C ARG A 349 0.72 -20.54 -3.24
N GLU A 350 1.18 -21.78 -3.12
CA GLU A 350 2.13 -22.18 -2.07
C GLU A 350 3.42 -21.34 -2.11
N GLN A 351 3.98 -21.11 -3.31
CA GLN A 351 5.18 -20.28 -3.48
C GLN A 351 4.95 -18.82 -3.09
N LEU A 352 3.77 -18.26 -3.38
CA LEU A 352 3.41 -16.90 -2.99
C LEU A 352 3.28 -16.74 -1.48
N TYR A 353 2.55 -17.63 -0.80
CA TYR A 353 2.31 -17.52 0.64
C TYR A 353 3.52 -17.88 1.51
N ARG A 354 4.57 -18.48 0.93
CA ARG A 354 5.86 -18.70 1.60
C ARG A 354 6.82 -17.51 1.55
N LEU A 355 6.44 -16.43 0.88
CA LEU A 355 7.27 -15.23 0.83
C LEU A 355 7.36 -14.58 2.23
N PRO A 356 8.56 -14.20 2.70
CA PRO A 356 8.77 -13.69 4.06
C PRO A 356 8.37 -12.22 4.16
N VAL A 357 7.07 -11.94 4.10
CA VAL A 357 6.52 -10.58 4.14
C VAL A 357 6.57 -10.02 5.57
N GLU A 358 6.51 -10.90 6.56
CA GLU A 358 6.65 -10.60 7.99
C GLU A 358 7.97 -9.91 8.35
N ASP A 359 9.04 -10.16 7.59
CA ASP A 359 10.36 -9.54 7.80
C ASP A 359 10.37 -8.04 7.45
N ILE A 360 9.37 -7.54 6.73
CA ILE A 360 9.29 -6.13 6.30
C ILE A 360 8.77 -5.26 7.43
N ARG A 361 9.61 -4.34 7.93
CA ARG A 361 9.28 -3.46 9.06
C ARG A 361 8.46 -2.23 8.70
N ASP A 362 8.58 -1.74 7.47
CA ASP A 362 7.77 -0.62 6.99
C ASP A 362 6.35 -1.11 6.74
N ALA A 363 5.40 -0.68 7.58
CA ALA A 363 4.04 -1.22 7.63
C ALA A 363 3.30 -1.08 6.29
N ASP A 364 3.47 0.05 5.59
CA ASP A 364 2.77 0.28 4.32
C ASP A 364 3.38 -0.52 3.17
N ILE A 365 4.71 -0.65 3.13
CA ILE A 365 5.39 -1.53 2.16
C ILE A 365 4.99 -2.98 2.41
N GLN A 366 4.97 -3.42 3.68
CA GLN A 366 4.53 -4.75 4.07
C GLN A 366 3.10 -5.03 3.60
N GLN A 367 2.16 -4.11 3.89
CA GLN A 367 0.76 -4.23 3.49
C GLN A 367 0.61 -4.24 1.96
N MET A 368 1.36 -3.39 1.24
CA MET A 368 1.38 -3.40 -0.23
C MET A 368 1.77 -4.78 -0.77
N TYR A 369 2.84 -5.40 -0.26
CA TYR A 369 3.26 -6.73 -0.71
C TYR A 369 2.24 -7.81 -0.35
N ARG A 370 1.62 -7.78 0.84
CA ARG A 370 0.52 -8.69 1.21
C ARG A 370 -0.62 -8.58 0.20
N LYS A 371 -1.11 -7.37 -0.09
CA LYS A 371 -2.18 -7.15 -1.07
C LYS A 371 -1.81 -7.62 -2.48
N VAL A 372 -0.55 -7.41 -2.92
CA VAL A 372 -0.08 -7.92 -4.22
C VAL A 372 -0.12 -9.45 -4.27
N ILE A 373 0.35 -10.12 -3.21
CA ILE A 373 0.34 -11.58 -3.09
C ILE A 373 -1.09 -12.13 -3.16
N ASP A 374 -2.00 -11.54 -2.39
CA ASP A 374 -3.41 -11.94 -2.38
C ASP A 374 -4.05 -11.74 -3.76
N GLN A 375 -3.83 -10.58 -4.40
CA GLN A 375 -4.34 -10.31 -5.74
C GLN A 375 -3.81 -11.32 -6.77
N LEU A 376 -2.54 -11.74 -6.67
CA LEU A 376 -1.98 -12.77 -7.54
C LEU A 376 -2.61 -14.14 -7.29
N ALA A 377 -2.92 -14.49 -6.03
CA ALA A 377 -3.63 -15.72 -5.71
C ALA A 377 -5.06 -15.72 -6.30
N VAL A 378 -5.83 -14.65 -6.11
CA VAL A 378 -7.18 -14.49 -6.70
C VAL A 378 -7.12 -14.55 -8.23
N ARG A 379 -6.07 -13.97 -8.82
CA ARG A 379 -5.84 -14.05 -10.27
C ARG A 379 -5.70 -15.50 -10.75
N ILE A 380 -5.01 -16.35 -10.00
CA ILE A 380 -4.88 -17.76 -10.34
C ILE A 380 -6.23 -18.47 -10.21
N ASP A 381 -7.00 -18.19 -9.16
CA ASP A 381 -8.35 -18.77 -9.01
C ASP A 381 -9.20 -18.45 -10.25
N LEU A 382 -9.19 -17.18 -10.70
CA LEU A 382 -9.85 -16.75 -11.95
C LEU A 382 -9.39 -17.56 -13.18
N LEU A 383 -8.08 -17.78 -13.34
CA LEU A 383 -7.55 -18.54 -14.48
C LEU A 383 -7.92 -20.02 -14.43
N THR A 384 -8.01 -20.61 -13.24
CA THR A 384 -8.37 -22.02 -13.09
C THR A 384 -9.84 -22.31 -13.37
N SER A 385 -10.71 -21.32 -13.19
CA SER A 385 -12.15 -21.46 -13.41
C SER A 385 -12.59 -21.15 -14.85
N ILE A 386 -11.69 -20.77 -15.77
CA ILE A 386 -12.05 -20.40 -17.16
C ILE A 386 -12.91 -21.48 -17.81
N GLY A 387 -14.08 -21.07 -18.32
CA GLY A 387 -15.03 -21.95 -19.00
C GLY A 387 -15.92 -22.76 -18.06
N ARG A 388 -15.94 -22.44 -16.76
CA ARG A 388 -16.82 -23.03 -15.74
C ARG A 388 -17.63 -21.94 -15.04
N ASP A 389 -18.70 -22.33 -14.37
CA ASP A 389 -19.63 -21.41 -13.70
C ASP A 389 -18.95 -20.60 -12.58
N GLU A 390 -17.92 -21.14 -11.92
CA GLU A 390 -17.16 -20.43 -10.89
C GLU A 390 -16.35 -19.24 -11.43
N PHE A 391 -16.18 -19.14 -12.75
CA PHE A 391 -15.42 -18.05 -13.36
C PHE A 391 -16.03 -16.68 -13.06
N LEU A 392 -17.36 -16.56 -13.13
CA LEU A 392 -18.05 -15.32 -12.85
C LEU A 392 -17.78 -14.85 -11.41
N TYR A 393 -17.88 -15.76 -10.43
CA TYR A 393 -17.56 -15.45 -9.03
C TYR A 393 -16.13 -14.94 -8.86
N ASN A 394 -15.15 -15.61 -9.49
CA ASN A 394 -13.77 -15.16 -9.43
C ASN A 394 -13.53 -13.85 -10.19
N SER A 395 -14.29 -13.58 -11.26
CA SER A 395 -14.23 -12.31 -11.98
C SER A 395 -14.80 -11.17 -11.13
N LEU A 396 -15.92 -11.40 -10.45
CA LEU A 396 -16.51 -10.47 -9.49
C LEU A 396 -15.54 -10.19 -8.34
N ARG A 397 -14.88 -11.21 -7.79
CA ARG A 397 -13.87 -11.03 -6.74
C ARG A 397 -12.65 -10.24 -7.21
N TYR A 398 -12.21 -10.42 -8.46
CA TYR A 398 -10.99 -9.80 -8.99
C TYR A 398 -11.20 -8.39 -9.54
N TYR A 399 -12.25 -8.19 -10.34
CA TYR A 399 -12.54 -6.92 -11.03
C TYR A 399 -13.71 -6.15 -10.41
N GLY A 400 -14.59 -6.81 -9.65
CA GLY A 400 -15.85 -6.26 -9.16
C GLY A 400 -17.01 -6.41 -10.14
N GLN A 401 -18.09 -5.68 -9.86
CA GLN A 401 -19.26 -5.49 -10.73
C GLN A 401 -19.64 -4.00 -10.79
N PRO A 402 -20.36 -3.57 -11.85
CA PRO A 402 -20.93 -2.23 -11.86
C PRO A 402 -21.95 -2.06 -10.73
N ASP A 403 -21.83 -0.95 -10.00
CA ASP A 403 -22.81 -0.55 -9.00
C ASP A 403 -23.96 0.28 -9.61
N ALA A 404 -24.93 0.67 -8.79
CA ALA A 404 -26.09 1.44 -9.26
C ALA A 404 -25.68 2.79 -9.88
N GLN A 405 -24.61 3.42 -9.40
CA GLN A 405 -24.11 4.68 -9.93
C GLN A 405 -23.39 4.47 -11.27
N ASP A 406 -22.60 3.40 -11.40
CA ASP A 406 -21.98 3.00 -12.68
C ASP A 406 -23.04 2.81 -13.78
N ILE A 407 -24.15 2.12 -13.45
CA ILE A 407 -25.26 1.87 -14.37
C ILE A 407 -26.00 3.17 -14.71
N ALA A 408 -26.24 4.04 -13.71
CA ALA A 408 -26.88 5.33 -13.93
C ALA A 408 -26.04 6.24 -14.85
N ASN A 409 -24.73 6.30 -14.62
CA ASN A 409 -23.77 7.01 -15.45
C ASN A 409 -23.78 6.48 -16.89
N ALA A 410 -23.77 5.16 -17.07
CA ALA A 410 -23.85 4.55 -18.38
C ALA A 410 -25.15 4.92 -19.11
N ASN A 411 -26.31 4.80 -18.45
CA ASN A 411 -27.59 5.17 -19.05
C ASN A 411 -27.67 6.66 -19.41
N PHE A 412 -27.18 7.55 -18.54
CA PHE A 412 -27.07 8.99 -18.83
C PHE A 412 -26.29 9.25 -20.11
N ILE A 413 -25.13 8.61 -20.28
CA ILE A 413 -24.30 8.73 -21.50
C ILE A 413 -25.06 8.26 -22.74
N LEU A 414 -25.81 7.17 -22.62
CA LEU A 414 -26.51 6.55 -23.76
C LEU A 414 -27.72 7.36 -24.24
N HIS A 415 -28.24 8.27 -23.42
CA HIS A 415 -29.28 9.22 -23.83
C HIS A 415 -28.75 10.37 -24.71
N ALA A 416 -27.44 10.64 -24.71
CA ALA A 416 -26.88 11.70 -25.53
C ALA A 416 -27.02 11.38 -27.03
N SER A 417 -27.40 12.37 -27.85
CA SER A 417 -27.44 12.21 -29.30
C SER A 417 -26.05 12.40 -29.92
N GLU A 418 -25.71 11.61 -30.94
CA GLU A 418 -24.50 11.89 -31.73
C GLU A 418 -24.64 13.27 -32.40
N TYR A 419 -23.62 14.11 -32.26
CA TYR A 419 -23.59 15.46 -32.84
C TYR A 419 -22.50 15.62 -33.91
N ASN A 420 -21.60 14.65 -34.02
CA ASN A 420 -20.55 14.62 -35.04
C ASN A 420 -20.80 13.46 -36.01
N THR A 421 -20.59 13.70 -37.30
CA THR A 421 -20.58 12.61 -38.28
C THR A 421 -19.31 11.79 -38.12
N PRO A 422 -19.38 10.45 -38.04
CA PRO A 422 -18.19 9.61 -37.96
C PRO A 422 -17.29 9.82 -39.18
N GLU A 423 -16.01 10.12 -38.93
CA GLU A 423 -15.00 10.19 -39.99
C GLU A 423 -14.77 8.80 -40.57
N ALA A 424 -14.60 8.73 -41.89
CA ALA A 424 -14.34 7.46 -42.58
C ALA A 424 -12.99 6.86 -42.13
N GLU A 425 -12.98 5.56 -41.83
CA GLU A 425 -11.77 4.82 -41.48
C GLU A 425 -10.94 4.51 -42.73
N THR A 426 -10.11 5.47 -43.16
CA THR A 426 -9.28 5.37 -44.37
C THR A 426 -7.87 4.86 -44.10
N ILE A 427 -7.37 5.00 -42.88
CA ILE A 427 -6.00 4.67 -42.49
C ILE A 427 -5.85 3.15 -42.31
N SER A 428 -4.86 2.57 -42.98
CA SER A 428 -4.56 1.12 -42.91
C SER A 428 -3.81 0.74 -41.62
N ALA A 429 -3.74 -0.57 -41.34
CA ALA A 429 -2.95 -1.07 -40.23
C ALA A 429 -1.45 -0.81 -40.41
N GLU A 430 -0.93 -0.84 -41.65
CA GLU A 430 0.47 -0.52 -41.95
C GLU A 430 0.80 0.95 -41.69
N GLU A 431 -0.11 1.85 -42.08
CA GLU A 431 0.02 3.29 -41.80
C GLU A 431 -0.05 3.56 -40.28
N ALA A 432 -0.98 2.90 -39.58
CA ALA A 432 -1.07 2.97 -38.12
C ALA A 432 0.22 2.46 -37.44
N ILE A 433 0.82 1.36 -37.91
CA ILE A 433 2.13 0.87 -37.42
C ILE A 433 3.20 1.94 -37.60
N GLN A 434 3.22 2.64 -38.74
CA GLN A 434 4.18 3.70 -38.97
C GLN A 434 3.95 4.90 -38.03
N ALA A 435 2.69 5.30 -37.81
CA ALA A 435 2.35 6.34 -36.85
C ALA A 435 2.78 6.01 -35.41
N PHE A 436 2.57 4.75 -34.97
CA PHE A 436 3.06 4.30 -33.67
C PHE A 436 4.59 4.35 -33.54
N LYS A 437 5.33 4.06 -34.62
CA LYS A 437 6.80 4.18 -34.60
C LYS A 437 7.24 5.63 -34.46
N VAL A 438 6.64 6.53 -35.26
CA VAL A 438 6.91 7.98 -35.17
C VAL A 438 6.61 8.48 -33.76
N ALA A 439 5.43 8.16 -33.21
CA ALA A 439 5.08 8.54 -31.85
C ALA A 439 6.06 7.98 -30.80
N ALA A 440 6.53 6.73 -30.95
CA ALA A 440 7.51 6.14 -30.04
C ALA A 440 8.86 6.87 -30.06
N ASP A 441 9.31 7.25 -31.25
CA ASP A 441 10.53 8.04 -31.44
C ASP A 441 10.39 9.41 -30.79
N GLU A 442 9.24 10.08 -30.94
CA GLU A 442 9.00 11.37 -30.30
C GLU A 442 8.87 11.30 -28.77
N TYR A 443 8.54 10.14 -28.20
CA TYR A 443 8.58 9.90 -26.74
C TYR A 443 9.99 9.54 -26.27
N GLY A 444 10.94 9.32 -27.18
CA GLY A 444 12.30 8.86 -26.86
C GLY A 444 12.33 7.44 -26.28
N MET A 445 11.30 6.62 -26.55
CA MET A 445 11.15 5.29 -25.97
C MET A 445 11.47 4.20 -26.99
N LYS A 446 12.48 3.37 -26.70
CA LYS A 446 12.76 2.18 -27.50
C LYS A 446 11.62 1.16 -27.34
N CYS A 447 10.90 0.88 -28.43
CA CYS A 447 9.86 -0.15 -28.48
C CYS A 447 9.83 -0.84 -29.86
N LYS A 448 9.18 -2.00 -29.92
CA LYS A 448 8.95 -2.74 -31.16
C LYS A 448 7.48 -2.62 -31.56
N VAL A 449 7.18 -2.12 -32.76
CA VAL A 449 5.82 -2.07 -33.29
C VAL A 449 5.63 -3.18 -34.32
N THR A 450 4.60 -4.02 -34.15
CA THR A 450 4.35 -5.21 -34.99
C THR A 450 2.88 -5.38 -35.35
N GLY A 451 2.59 -5.98 -36.50
CA GLY A 451 1.22 -6.39 -36.87
C GLY A 451 0.84 -7.75 -36.29
N SER A 452 -0.45 -7.96 -35.97
CA SER A 452 -1.00 -9.23 -35.50
C SER A 452 -2.39 -9.50 -36.10
N LYS A 453 -2.66 -10.77 -36.43
CA LYS A 453 -3.96 -11.26 -36.94
C LYS A 453 -4.86 -11.87 -35.86
N GLN A 454 -4.35 -11.98 -34.63
CA GLN A 454 -4.97 -12.69 -33.50
C GLN A 454 -5.57 -11.74 -32.45
N LEU A 455 -5.49 -10.43 -32.65
CA LEU A 455 -6.01 -9.44 -31.69
C LEU A 455 -7.52 -9.27 -31.84
N ILE A 456 -8.20 -9.13 -30.69
CA ILE A 456 -9.59 -8.67 -30.61
C ILE A 456 -9.63 -7.13 -30.61
N ALA A 457 -8.72 -6.50 -29.86
CA ALA A 457 -8.56 -5.04 -29.84
C ALA A 457 -7.88 -4.53 -31.13
N ARG A 458 -7.99 -3.22 -31.40
CA ARG A 458 -7.35 -2.57 -32.55
C ARG A 458 -5.83 -2.45 -32.38
N ALA A 459 -5.37 -2.23 -31.15
CA ALA A 459 -3.96 -2.28 -30.76
C ALA A 459 -3.84 -2.82 -29.32
N MET A 460 -2.63 -3.19 -28.90
CA MET A 460 -2.30 -3.50 -27.50
C MET A 460 -0.80 -3.35 -27.22
N VAL A 461 -0.44 -2.98 -25.99
CA VAL A 461 0.94 -3.09 -25.48
C VAL A 461 1.17 -4.38 -24.71
N SER A 462 2.33 -5.00 -24.94
CA SER A 462 2.84 -6.13 -24.16
C SER A 462 4.33 -5.96 -23.93
N GLY A 463 4.71 -5.52 -22.73
CA GLY A 463 6.08 -5.12 -22.41
C GLY A 463 6.51 -3.94 -23.27
N ARG A 464 7.62 -4.09 -24.02
CA ARG A 464 8.12 -3.08 -24.97
C ARG A 464 7.60 -3.27 -26.41
N VAL A 465 6.54 -4.05 -26.59
CA VAL A 465 6.00 -4.38 -27.92
C VAL A 465 4.59 -3.83 -28.07
N ILE A 466 4.39 -2.97 -29.07
CA ILE A 466 3.07 -2.54 -29.52
C ILE A 466 2.63 -3.50 -30.65
N LYS A 467 1.44 -4.07 -30.52
CA LYS A 467 0.84 -4.94 -31.54
C LYS A 467 -0.39 -4.26 -32.12
N VAL A 468 -0.41 -4.06 -33.44
CA VAL A 468 -1.53 -3.48 -34.19
C VAL A 468 -2.29 -4.59 -34.90
N ASN A 469 -3.63 -4.54 -34.88
CA ASN A 469 -4.46 -5.53 -35.56
C ASN A 469 -4.47 -5.28 -37.06
N LEU A 470 -3.97 -6.24 -37.84
CA LEU A 470 -3.88 -6.14 -39.30
C LEU A 470 -5.25 -6.12 -40.01
N ALA A 471 -6.33 -6.45 -39.30
CA ALA A 471 -7.69 -6.39 -39.84
C ALA A 471 -8.40 -5.06 -39.54
N SER A 472 -7.78 -4.14 -38.80
CA SER A 472 -8.39 -2.87 -38.41
C SER A 472 -8.09 -1.76 -39.41
N LYS A 473 -9.06 -0.85 -39.59
CA LYS A 473 -8.88 0.45 -40.24
C LYS A 473 -9.06 1.54 -39.19
N PHE A 474 -8.59 2.75 -39.47
CA PHE A 474 -8.62 3.88 -38.53
C PHE A 474 -8.99 5.18 -39.23
N ASN A 475 -9.65 6.08 -38.51
CA ASN A 475 -9.61 7.50 -38.83
C ASN A 475 -8.50 8.16 -37.99
N GLN A 476 -8.22 9.44 -38.25
CA GLN A 476 -7.11 10.13 -37.58
C GLN A 476 -7.32 10.28 -36.06
N LYS A 477 -8.55 10.63 -35.64
CA LYS A 477 -8.88 10.79 -34.22
C LYS A 477 -8.74 9.48 -33.45
N ASP A 478 -9.24 8.37 -34.00
CA ASP A 478 -9.13 7.04 -33.42
C ASP A 478 -7.67 6.58 -33.27
N LEU A 479 -6.86 6.85 -34.30
CA LEU A 479 -5.44 6.52 -34.27
C LEU A 479 -4.70 7.33 -33.19
N ASN A 480 -4.98 8.63 -33.10
CA ASN A 480 -4.41 9.50 -32.06
C ASN A 480 -4.83 9.03 -30.66
N ALA A 481 -6.12 8.73 -30.46
CA ALA A 481 -6.64 8.19 -29.21
C ALA A 481 -5.88 6.91 -28.80
N LEU A 482 -5.72 5.96 -29.73
CA LEU A 482 -4.99 4.72 -29.49
C LEU A 482 -3.50 4.94 -29.22
N ILE A 483 -2.87 5.93 -29.84
CA ILE A 483 -1.49 6.30 -29.51
C ILE A 483 -1.41 6.79 -28.06
N HIS A 484 -2.28 7.70 -27.63
CA HIS A 484 -2.28 8.17 -26.25
C HIS A 484 -2.64 7.06 -25.24
N HIS A 485 -3.54 6.16 -25.61
CA HIS A 485 -3.94 5.02 -24.79
C HIS A 485 -2.81 4.00 -24.61
N GLU A 486 -2.34 3.42 -25.72
CA GLU A 486 -1.39 2.32 -25.72
C GLU A 486 0.02 2.81 -25.43
N LEU A 487 0.46 3.84 -26.13
CA LEU A 487 1.81 4.36 -25.98
C LEU A 487 1.91 5.32 -24.79
N GLY A 488 1.00 6.29 -24.71
CA GLY A 488 1.04 7.35 -23.70
C GLY A 488 0.85 6.86 -22.26
N VAL A 489 0.15 5.74 -22.06
CA VAL A 489 -0.04 5.15 -20.72
C VAL A 489 0.63 3.78 -20.60
N HIS A 490 0.17 2.75 -21.32
CA HIS A 490 0.64 1.38 -21.08
C HIS A 490 2.13 1.17 -21.38
N LEU A 491 2.67 1.80 -22.43
CA LEU A 491 4.11 1.75 -22.71
C LEU A 491 4.89 2.65 -21.75
N VAL A 492 4.42 3.86 -21.44
CA VAL A 492 5.04 4.78 -20.48
C VAL A 492 5.19 4.11 -19.11
N THR A 493 4.13 3.52 -18.57
CA THR A 493 4.16 2.85 -17.26
C THR A 493 5.05 1.62 -17.29
N SER A 494 5.04 0.84 -18.37
CA SER A 494 5.97 -0.28 -18.55
C SER A 494 7.43 0.19 -18.61
N ALA A 495 7.70 1.32 -19.27
CA ALA A 495 9.04 1.88 -19.40
C ALA A 495 9.56 2.45 -18.09
N ASN A 496 8.72 3.17 -17.34
CA ASN A 496 9.07 3.67 -16.01
C ASN A 496 9.29 2.53 -15.03
N ALA A 497 8.45 1.49 -15.03
CA ALA A 497 8.61 0.32 -14.17
C ALA A 497 9.97 -0.38 -14.39
N ASP A 498 10.54 -0.29 -15.60
CA ASP A 498 11.88 -0.82 -15.89
C ASP A 498 13.01 -0.09 -15.17
N LEU A 499 12.80 1.20 -14.86
CA LEU A 499 13.75 2.09 -14.21
C LEU A 499 13.58 2.12 -12.68
N GLN A 500 12.56 1.45 -12.14
CA GLN A 500 12.32 1.41 -10.69
C GLN A 500 13.19 0.36 -9.99
N PRO A 501 13.58 0.61 -8.73
CA PRO A 501 14.32 -0.38 -7.93
C PRO A 501 13.46 -1.59 -7.55
N LEU A 502 12.13 -1.41 -7.47
CA LEU A 502 11.17 -2.46 -7.15
C LEU A 502 10.51 -3.02 -8.41
N LYS A 503 10.65 -4.33 -8.62
CA LYS A 503 10.10 -5.06 -9.78
C LYS A 503 8.61 -5.34 -9.65
N VAL A 504 8.02 -5.24 -8.46
CA VAL A 504 6.56 -5.36 -8.25
C VAL A 504 5.77 -4.41 -9.16
N LEU A 505 6.31 -3.22 -9.44
CA LEU A 505 5.73 -2.22 -10.34
C LEU A 505 5.66 -2.68 -11.81
N LYS A 506 6.44 -3.70 -12.20
CA LYS A 506 6.33 -4.36 -13.52
C LYS A 506 5.19 -5.37 -13.57
N LEU A 507 4.90 -6.01 -12.43
CA LEU A 507 3.80 -6.97 -12.27
C LEU A 507 2.45 -6.26 -12.27
N GLY A 508 2.38 -5.16 -11.50
CA GLY A 508 1.16 -4.41 -11.24
C GLY A 508 0.74 -4.49 -9.79
N LEU A 509 0.47 -3.33 -9.18
CA LEU A 509 -0.19 -3.25 -7.88
C LEU A 509 -1.67 -3.63 -7.99
N PRO A 510 -2.33 -4.05 -6.90
CA PRO A 510 -3.78 -4.25 -6.89
C PRO A 510 -4.53 -3.03 -7.44
N GLY A 511 -5.66 -3.28 -8.11
CA GLY A 511 -6.42 -2.23 -8.80
C GLY A 511 -5.79 -1.67 -10.08
N ASN A 512 -4.59 -2.13 -10.50
CA ASN A 512 -3.91 -1.51 -11.66
C ASN A 512 -4.72 -1.49 -12.95
N THR A 513 -5.58 -2.47 -13.20
CA THR A 513 -6.40 -2.48 -14.42
C THR A 513 -7.39 -1.33 -14.41
N HIS A 514 -8.03 -1.07 -13.27
CA HIS A 514 -8.94 0.05 -13.11
C HIS A 514 -8.22 1.39 -13.38
N THR A 515 -7.08 1.60 -12.74
CA THR A 515 -6.30 2.83 -12.85
C THR A 515 -5.68 3.03 -14.23
N GLN A 516 -5.02 2.02 -14.80
CA GLN A 516 -4.35 2.15 -16.09
C GLN A 516 -5.35 2.41 -17.23
N GLU A 517 -6.49 1.71 -17.24
CA GLU A 517 -7.51 1.93 -18.27
C GLU A 517 -8.16 3.32 -18.08
N GLY A 518 -8.42 3.73 -16.83
CA GLY A 518 -8.92 5.08 -16.52
C GLY A 518 -8.00 6.20 -16.98
N LEU A 519 -6.72 6.14 -16.61
CA LEU A 519 -5.69 7.10 -17.03
C LEU A 519 -5.50 7.11 -18.56
N ALA A 520 -5.64 5.96 -19.21
CA ALA A 520 -5.56 5.87 -20.66
C ALA A 520 -6.72 6.58 -21.35
N ILE A 521 -7.97 6.43 -20.86
CA ILE A 521 -9.11 7.17 -21.40
C ILE A 521 -9.02 8.67 -21.06
N LEU A 522 -8.54 9.03 -19.87
CA LEU A 522 -8.23 10.43 -19.54
C LEU A 522 -7.25 11.02 -20.55
N CYS A 523 -6.19 10.29 -20.93
CA CYS A 523 -5.24 10.74 -21.95
C CYS A 523 -5.85 10.79 -23.37
N GLU A 524 -6.78 9.89 -23.72
CA GLU A 524 -7.58 10.03 -24.95
C GLU A 524 -8.32 11.38 -24.94
N HIS A 525 -8.96 11.73 -23.82
CA HIS A 525 -9.72 12.96 -23.64
C HIS A 525 -8.84 14.22 -23.69
N LEU A 526 -7.79 14.30 -22.88
CA LEU A 526 -6.89 15.47 -22.83
C LEU A 526 -6.16 15.73 -24.16
N SER A 527 -6.00 14.70 -24.99
CA SER A 527 -5.44 14.86 -26.35
C SER A 527 -6.43 15.44 -27.38
N GLY A 528 -7.69 15.67 -27.01
CA GLY A 528 -8.76 16.08 -27.93
C GLY A 528 -9.22 14.96 -28.86
N SER A 529 -8.89 13.70 -28.56
CA SER A 529 -9.16 12.53 -29.40
C SER A 529 -10.19 11.58 -28.77
N PHE A 530 -11.17 12.11 -28.03
CA PHE A 530 -12.18 11.31 -27.33
C PHE A 530 -13.62 11.67 -27.74
N PRO A 531 -14.13 11.10 -28.84
CA PRO A 531 -15.45 11.42 -29.37
C PRO A 531 -16.61 10.76 -28.59
N LEU A 532 -17.83 11.28 -28.73
CA LEU A 532 -19.01 10.78 -27.99
C LEU A 532 -19.31 9.31 -28.23
N HIS A 533 -19.21 8.83 -29.48
CA HIS A 533 -19.43 7.41 -29.79
C HIS A 533 -18.46 6.48 -29.03
N ARG A 534 -17.25 6.96 -28.71
CA ARG A 534 -16.27 6.23 -27.91
C ARG A 534 -16.73 6.16 -26.45
N LEU A 535 -17.18 7.27 -25.88
CA LEU A 535 -17.78 7.31 -24.54
C LEU A 535 -19.02 6.39 -24.42
N LYS A 536 -19.91 6.42 -25.41
CA LYS A 536 -21.05 5.49 -25.48
C LYS A 536 -20.63 4.02 -25.56
N THR A 537 -19.56 3.71 -26.29
CA THR A 537 -19.02 2.34 -26.33
C THR A 537 -18.58 1.88 -24.94
N LEU A 538 -18.02 2.76 -24.11
CA LEU A 538 -17.69 2.44 -22.72
C LEU A 538 -18.95 2.23 -21.87
N ALA A 539 -19.96 3.07 -22.03
CA ALA A 539 -21.26 2.91 -21.36
C ALA A 539 -21.95 1.58 -21.74
N LEU A 540 -21.97 1.20 -23.02
CA LEU A 540 -22.55 -0.07 -23.48
C LEU A 540 -21.82 -1.29 -22.90
N ARG A 541 -20.52 -1.17 -22.62
CA ARG A 541 -19.77 -2.24 -21.93
C ARG A 541 -20.21 -2.40 -20.48
N VAL A 542 -20.54 -1.30 -19.79
CA VAL A 542 -21.12 -1.35 -18.45
C VAL A 542 -22.45 -2.11 -18.48
N ILE A 543 -23.34 -1.74 -19.41
CA ILE A 543 -24.64 -2.40 -19.57
C ILE A 543 -24.49 -3.90 -19.90
N ALA A 544 -23.57 -4.26 -20.80
CA ALA A 544 -23.34 -5.66 -21.15
C ALA A 544 -22.79 -6.49 -19.98
N VAL A 545 -21.94 -5.88 -19.12
CA VAL A 545 -21.48 -6.56 -17.90
C VAL A 545 -22.61 -6.70 -16.88
N ASP A 546 -23.42 -5.65 -16.68
CA ASP A 546 -24.59 -5.70 -15.79
C ASP A 546 -25.57 -6.82 -16.20
N MET A 547 -25.94 -6.88 -17.48
CA MET A 547 -26.81 -7.95 -18.00
C MET A 547 -26.24 -9.34 -17.74
N MET A 548 -24.95 -9.53 -18.03
CA MET A 548 -24.27 -10.80 -17.80
C MET A 548 -24.27 -11.18 -16.32
N VAL A 549 -24.02 -10.23 -15.42
CA VAL A 549 -24.02 -10.46 -13.96
C VAL A 549 -25.44 -10.79 -13.46
N ARG A 550 -26.48 -10.20 -14.05
CA ARG A 550 -27.90 -10.51 -13.74
C ARG A 550 -28.37 -11.86 -14.29
N GLY A 551 -27.53 -12.58 -15.02
CA GLY A 551 -27.84 -13.91 -15.56
C GLY A 551 -28.55 -13.89 -16.91
N GLU A 552 -28.60 -12.75 -17.60
CA GLU A 552 -29.11 -12.67 -18.97
C GLU A 552 -28.20 -13.50 -19.90
N SER A 553 -28.77 -14.11 -20.93
CA SER A 553 -28.04 -14.89 -21.95
C SER A 553 -27.21 -14.02 -22.89
N PHE A 554 -26.28 -14.65 -23.63
CA PHE A 554 -25.52 -13.95 -24.66
C PHE A 554 -26.47 -13.35 -25.70
N SER A 555 -27.49 -14.11 -26.11
CA SER A 555 -28.48 -13.67 -27.09
C SER A 555 -29.26 -12.46 -26.59
N GLU A 556 -29.78 -12.47 -25.36
CA GLU A 556 -30.53 -11.35 -24.78
C GLU A 556 -29.71 -10.06 -24.77
N THR A 557 -28.46 -10.14 -24.29
CA THR A 557 -27.55 -8.99 -24.30
C THR A 557 -27.25 -8.51 -25.72
N PHE A 558 -26.98 -9.43 -26.65
CA PHE A 558 -26.77 -9.07 -28.06
C PHE A 558 -27.98 -8.36 -28.65
N HIS A 559 -29.19 -8.88 -28.44
CA HIS A 559 -30.43 -8.31 -28.99
C HIS A 559 -30.73 -6.93 -28.42
N LEU A 560 -30.52 -6.75 -27.11
CA LEU A 560 -30.67 -5.44 -26.48
C LEU A 560 -29.69 -4.42 -27.08
N LEU A 561 -28.40 -4.78 -27.21
CA LEU A 561 -27.41 -3.93 -27.86
C LEU A 561 -27.74 -3.65 -29.33
N LYS A 562 -28.25 -4.65 -30.04
CA LYS A 562 -28.57 -4.55 -31.46
C LYS A 562 -29.79 -3.68 -31.73
N HIS A 563 -30.88 -3.91 -31.00
CA HIS A 563 -32.18 -3.35 -31.31
C HIS A 563 -32.49 -2.10 -30.50
N ASN A 564 -32.17 -2.08 -29.20
CA ASN A 564 -32.48 -0.93 -28.35
C ASN A 564 -31.47 0.20 -28.52
N TYR A 565 -30.20 -0.14 -28.75
CA TYR A 565 -29.13 0.83 -29.00
C TYR A 565 -28.69 0.93 -30.47
N ASN A 566 -29.39 0.23 -31.38
CA ASN A 566 -29.21 0.31 -32.83
C ASN A 566 -27.76 0.07 -33.31
N LEU A 567 -27.03 -0.85 -32.68
CA LEU A 567 -25.64 -1.16 -33.05
C LEU A 567 -25.56 -2.02 -34.32
N SER A 568 -24.39 -2.03 -34.97
CA SER A 568 -24.10 -3.04 -35.99
C SER A 568 -23.92 -4.42 -35.36
N ASP A 569 -24.21 -5.49 -36.12
CA ASP A 569 -24.07 -6.87 -35.66
C ASP A 569 -22.64 -7.16 -35.17
N ASN A 570 -21.66 -6.57 -35.86
CA ASN A 570 -20.25 -6.70 -35.52
C ASN A 570 -19.94 -6.07 -34.16
N LEU A 571 -20.47 -4.88 -33.88
CA LEU A 571 -20.21 -4.16 -32.63
C LEU A 571 -20.97 -4.78 -31.46
N ALA A 572 -22.26 -5.08 -31.63
CA ALA A 572 -23.08 -5.76 -30.64
C ALA A 572 -22.44 -7.09 -30.21
N PHE A 573 -22.08 -7.95 -31.18
CA PHE A 573 -21.39 -9.22 -30.88
C PHE A 573 -20.07 -9.01 -30.17
N THR A 574 -19.28 -7.99 -30.56
CA THR A 574 -17.97 -7.73 -29.95
C THR A 574 -18.10 -7.30 -28.49
N ILE A 575 -19.07 -6.44 -28.17
CA ILE A 575 -19.33 -6.00 -26.79
C ILE A 575 -19.83 -7.18 -25.95
N THR A 576 -20.83 -7.93 -26.45
CA THR A 576 -21.33 -9.14 -25.75
C THR A 576 -20.22 -10.16 -25.54
N ALA A 577 -19.44 -10.51 -26.56
CA ALA A 577 -18.35 -11.49 -26.42
C ALA A 577 -17.25 -11.08 -25.44
N ARG A 578 -17.04 -9.77 -25.22
CA ARG A 578 -16.08 -9.29 -24.22
C ARG A 578 -16.56 -9.49 -22.79
N ALA A 579 -17.87 -9.37 -22.55
CA ALA A 579 -18.50 -9.61 -21.26
C ALA A 579 -18.68 -11.11 -20.97
N TYR A 580 -19.04 -11.93 -21.96
CA TYR A 580 -19.36 -13.35 -21.74
C TYR A 580 -18.17 -14.32 -21.87
N ARG A 581 -17.04 -13.89 -22.43
CA ARG A 581 -15.83 -14.74 -22.47
C ARG A 581 -15.37 -15.15 -21.08
N GLY A 582 -14.66 -16.27 -20.99
CA GLY A 582 -14.25 -16.92 -19.76
C GLY A 582 -15.38 -17.58 -18.97
N GLY A 583 -16.66 -17.30 -19.27
CA GLY A 583 -17.80 -17.65 -18.42
C GLY A 583 -18.42 -16.46 -17.67
N GLY A 584 -18.00 -15.23 -18.01
CA GLY A 584 -18.48 -14.00 -17.36
C GLY A 584 -17.33 -13.11 -16.89
N PHE A 585 -16.78 -12.30 -17.80
CA PHE A 585 -15.61 -11.45 -17.57
C PHE A 585 -15.99 -10.00 -17.33
N THR A 586 -15.98 -9.60 -16.06
CA THR A 586 -16.44 -8.30 -15.59
C THR A 586 -15.43 -7.17 -15.76
N LYS A 587 -14.23 -7.38 -16.33
CA LYS A 587 -13.24 -6.30 -16.49
C LYS A 587 -13.78 -5.03 -17.17
N ASP A 588 -14.66 -5.18 -18.15
CA ASP A 588 -14.94 -4.13 -19.15
C ASP A 588 -15.72 -2.92 -18.61
N TYR A 589 -16.41 -3.02 -17.46
CA TYR A 589 -17.04 -1.84 -16.83
C TYR A 589 -16.01 -0.89 -16.20
N LEU A 590 -14.83 -1.39 -15.84
CA LEU A 590 -13.76 -0.60 -15.22
C LEU A 590 -13.21 0.51 -16.12
N TYR A 591 -13.46 0.46 -17.43
CA TYR A 591 -13.06 1.55 -18.32
C TYR A 591 -13.80 2.85 -18.02
N LEU A 592 -15.13 2.78 -17.84
CA LEU A 592 -15.93 3.96 -17.54
C LEU A 592 -15.74 4.39 -16.09
N LYS A 593 -15.72 3.43 -15.16
CA LYS A 593 -15.44 3.69 -13.74
C LYS A 593 -14.06 4.33 -13.55
N GLY A 594 -13.05 3.79 -14.22
CA GLY A 594 -11.70 4.31 -14.17
C GLY A 594 -11.56 5.69 -14.78
N LEU A 595 -12.29 5.99 -15.86
CA LEU A 595 -12.31 7.34 -16.43
C LEU A 595 -12.86 8.35 -15.43
N LYS A 596 -13.99 8.04 -14.79
CA LYS A 596 -14.59 8.87 -13.74
C LYS A 596 -13.56 9.14 -12.63
N ASP A 597 -12.97 8.10 -12.06
CA ASP A 597 -12.03 8.24 -10.94
C ASP A 597 -10.75 8.97 -11.37
N ALA A 598 -10.28 8.77 -12.61
CA ALA A 598 -9.15 9.50 -13.18
C ALA A 598 -9.45 10.99 -13.36
N LEU A 599 -10.65 11.36 -13.84
CA LEU A 599 -11.07 12.75 -14.00
C LEU A 599 -11.17 13.47 -12.66
N GLN A 600 -11.79 12.82 -11.66
CA GLN A 600 -11.88 13.36 -10.31
C GLN A 600 -10.49 13.59 -9.72
N SER A 601 -9.63 12.57 -9.77
CA SER A 601 -8.26 12.67 -9.24
C SER A 601 -7.46 13.75 -9.98
N TYR A 602 -7.59 13.85 -11.31
CA TYR A 602 -6.91 14.87 -12.12
C TYR A 602 -7.32 16.31 -11.76
N ALA A 603 -8.58 16.51 -11.34
CA ALA A 603 -9.08 17.82 -10.93
C ALA A 603 -8.60 18.22 -9.52
N GLU A 604 -8.36 17.24 -8.64
CA GLU A 604 -8.05 17.45 -7.23
C GLU A 604 -6.54 17.41 -6.92
N GLU A 605 -5.75 16.64 -7.68
CA GLU A 605 -4.36 16.34 -7.34
C GLU A 605 -3.43 16.03 -8.53
N ASP A 606 -2.12 16.00 -8.27
CA ASP A 606 -1.10 15.59 -9.24
C ASP A 606 -1.05 14.06 -9.37
N LEU A 607 -1.27 13.55 -10.58
CA LEU A 607 -1.28 12.12 -10.91
C LEU A 607 0.10 11.53 -11.25
N THR A 608 1.16 12.34 -11.22
CA THR A 608 2.50 11.97 -11.66
C THR A 608 2.98 10.63 -11.06
N SER A 609 2.77 10.38 -9.77
CA SER A 609 3.19 9.15 -9.10
C SER A 609 2.52 7.88 -9.62
N LEU A 610 1.33 7.97 -10.22
CA LEU A 610 0.67 6.81 -10.82
C LEU A 610 1.39 6.30 -12.08
N PHE A 611 2.28 7.10 -12.68
CA PHE A 611 3.01 6.70 -13.88
C PHE A 611 4.35 6.01 -13.61
N VAL A 612 4.76 5.83 -12.34
CA VAL A 612 6.03 5.13 -12.00
C VAL A 612 6.06 3.67 -12.44
N GLY A 613 4.89 3.07 -12.67
CA GLY A 613 4.73 1.70 -13.12
C GLY A 613 3.27 1.33 -13.28
N LYS A 614 2.95 0.04 -13.20
CA LYS A 614 1.56 -0.42 -13.17
C LYS A 614 1.03 -0.31 -11.74
N THR A 615 0.28 0.75 -11.47
CA THR A 615 -0.15 1.13 -10.12
C THR A 615 -1.68 1.21 -10.03
N GLY A 616 -2.21 1.20 -8.80
CA GLY A 616 -3.63 1.43 -8.51
C GLY A 616 -3.82 2.76 -7.76
N PHE A 617 -4.99 3.39 -7.92
CA PHE A 617 -5.35 4.66 -7.27
C PHE A 617 -5.18 4.60 -5.75
N GLU A 618 -5.56 3.47 -5.13
CA GLU A 618 -5.45 3.27 -3.67
C GLU A 618 -4.00 3.40 -3.13
N PHE A 619 -3.00 3.18 -3.98
CA PHE A 619 -1.59 3.22 -3.58
C PHE A 619 -0.95 4.59 -3.79
N LYS A 620 -1.67 5.56 -4.36
CA LYS A 620 -1.11 6.88 -4.66
C LYS A 620 -0.45 7.55 -3.44
N PRO A 621 -1.07 7.58 -2.24
CA PRO A 621 -0.42 8.17 -1.06
C PRO A 621 0.93 7.50 -0.73
N LEU A 622 0.98 6.17 -0.80
CA LEU A 622 2.23 5.41 -0.60
C LEU A 622 3.25 5.69 -1.70
N LEU A 623 2.84 5.80 -2.96
CA LEU A 623 3.74 6.09 -4.07
C LEU A 623 4.34 7.50 -3.94
N ASP A 624 3.53 8.49 -3.57
CA ASP A 624 3.98 9.85 -3.28
C ASP A 624 4.98 9.87 -2.11
N GLU A 625 4.70 9.11 -1.04
CA GLU A 625 5.61 8.93 0.09
C GLU A 625 6.94 8.31 -0.35
N LEU A 626 6.91 7.19 -1.09
CA LEU A 626 8.11 6.47 -1.50
C LEU A 626 8.97 7.26 -2.50
N ILE A 627 8.35 8.09 -3.35
CA ILE A 627 9.07 9.03 -4.23
C ILE A 627 9.71 10.14 -3.40
N THR A 628 8.98 10.68 -2.42
CA THR A 628 9.49 11.73 -1.51
C THR A 628 10.67 11.24 -0.68
N ARG A 629 10.63 9.96 -0.26
CA ARG A 629 11.71 9.27 0.45
C ARG A 629 12.86 8.83 -0.46
N GLU A 630 12.81 9.11 -1.76
CA GLU A 630 13.80 8.66 -2.75
C GLU A 630 13.96 7.12 -2.83
N ILE A 631 12.98 6.37 -2.31
CA ILE A 631 12.92 4.91 -2.45
C ILE A 631 12.49 4.53 -3.86
N LEU A 632 11.53 5.27 -4.43
CA LEU A 632 11.15 5.16 -5.83
C LEU A 632 11.70 6.33 -6.62
N ASN A 633 12.08 6.06 -7.87
CA ASN A 633 12.48 7.10 -8.80
C ASN A 633 11.22 7.84 -9.28
N LYS A 634 11.31 9.16 -9.43
CA LYS A 634 10.28 9.92 -10.17
C LYS A 634 10.11 9.33 -11.57
N PRO A 635 8.89 9.32 -12.14
CA PRO A 635 8.68 8.80 -13.49
C PRO A 635 9.53 9.60 -14.48
N THR A 636 10.29 8.90 -15.32
CA THR A 636 11.14 9.54 -16.35
C THR A 636 10.31 9.94 -17.56
N HIS A 637 9.32 9.12 -17.90
CA HIS A 637 8.38 9.36 -18.99
C HIS A 637 7.01 9.72 -18.42
N LEU A 638 6.34 10.70 -19.02
CA LEU A 638 4.96 11.05 -18.70
C LEU A 638 4.12 11.06 -19.98
N PRO A 639 2.80 10.80 -19.90
CA PRO A 639 1.92 10.96 -21.04
C PRO A 639 1.96 12.41 -21.55
N LYS A 640 2.22 12.60 -22.84
CA LYS A 640 2.21 13.95 -23.45
C LYS A 640 0.85 14.64 -23.31
N ALA A 641 -0.23 13.86 -23.26
CA ALA A 641 -1.60 14.36 -23.10
C ALA A 641 -1.78 15.23 -21.85
N LEU A 642 -1.06 14.96 -20.76
CA LEU A 642 -1.13 15.76 -19.52
C LEU A 642 -0.63 17.20 -19.70
N ALA A 643 0.22 17.44 -20.70
CA ALA A 643 0.76 18.77 -21.01
C ALA A 643 0.05 19.43 -22.20
N MET A 644 -0.89 18.73 -22.85
CA MET A 644 -1.65 19.29 -23.97
C MET A 644 -2.74 20.21 -23.41
N LYS A 645 -2.96 21.33 -24.10
CA LYS A 645 -4.16 22.14 -23.85
C LYS A 645 -5.33 21.39 -24.49
N ALA A 646 -6.34 21.08 -23.69
CA ALA A 646 -7.55 20.45 -24.19
C ALA A 646 -8.09 21.26 -25.38
N ASN A 647 -8.50 20.55 -26.44
CA ASN A 647 -9.29 21.17 -27.49
C ASN A 647 -10.73 21.07 -27.00
N ASP A 648 -11.27 22.18 -26.49
CA ASP A 648 -12.56 22.24 -25.79
C ASP A 648 -13.69 21.70 -26.69
N ASP A 649 -14.10 20.45 -26.46
CA ASP A 649 -15.39 19.95 -26.94
C ASP A 649 -16.38 20.11 -25.78
N PRO A 650 -17.16 21.22 -25.75
CA PRO A 650 -17.98 21.57 -24.60
C PRO A 650 -19.06 20.52 -24.32
N ILE A 651 -19.43 19.71 -25.32
CA ILE A 651 -20.41 18.63 -25.13
C ILE A 651 -19.74 17.46 -24.40
N ILE A 652 -18.55 17.01 -24.82
CA ILE A 652 -17.83 15.96 -24.10
C ILE A 652 -17.49 16.41 -22.70
N ASP A 653 -17.01 17.64 -22.54
CA ASP A 653 -16.67 18.19 -21.23
C ASP A 653 -17.89 18.17 -20.31
N TYR A 654 -19.04 18.66 -20.80
CA TYR A 654 -20.29 18.60 -20.03
C TYR A 654 -20.67 17.16 -19.65
N MET A 655 -20.58 16.22 -20.59
CA MET A 655 -20.88 14.81 -20.33
C MET A 655 -19.97 14.22 -19.26
N LEU A 656 -18.66 14.47 -19.34
CA LEU A 656 -17.66 13.95 -18.40
C LEU A 656 -17.80 14.55 -17.00
N HIS A 657 -18.08 15.85 -16.89
CA HIS A 657 -18.34 16.50 -15.59
C HIS A 657 -19.68 16.09 -14.96
N SER A 658 -20.59 15.50 -15.73
CA SER A 658 -21.91 15.07 -15.25
C SER A 658 -21.92 13.63 -14.71
N ILE A 659 -20.85 12.87 -14.94
CA ILE A 659 -20.67 11.52 -14.41
C ILE A 659 -20.27 11.65 -12.93
N LYS A 660 -21.01 10.98 -12.03
CA LYS A 660 -20.81 11.07 -10.58
C LYS A 660 -20.04 9.92 -9.99
#